data_AF-L1JCM2-F1
#
_entry.id   AF-L1JCM2-F1
#
_cell.length_a   1.000
_cell.length_b   1.000
_cell.length_c   1.000
_cell.angle_alpha   90.00
_cell.angle_beta   90.00
_cell.angle_gamma   90.00
#
_symmetry.space_group_name_H-M   'P 1'
#
loop_
_entity.id
_entity.type
_entity.pdbx_description
1 polymer ?
#
loop_
_entity_poly.entity_id
_entity_poly.type
_entity_poly.pdbx_seq_one_letter_code
_entity_poly.pdbx_strand_id
1 'polypeptide(L)'
;MRELVSLVALVLLLSASPDCCDALRALRLRGGSDAMLDERLSSMKLSELQKELRAKGLSTKGLKAELIKRLQDSMHEPSKDVGIKRNAPDDPGEGNMQEEDTEGELPMKQPRTDRPCVQHSDEHQSTGTGEEPLIKVRQTNQAKIVIEREGDDGVVKVINGYDLKDRCRAAGFKFDAAERAWVIPIFALLHGMGVSSLDQIEHDDIMDYLQRIEVTEALASQPKEQEELEAEVDGDMVSLKGNTYAWKDKIRSAGFRWDSTRSCWRRPLDQVLLWLKSVRTGGADEEGDVEEHVIRAITEISQEELARASPAQVEQLQPYLKVDKEEVRIYNSYNLKDHLRQLGFRFNVQEKCWSSRLEDVKRLLPDEDLTLDAIMGVMPDDKQLVPQAPFLSINGTDVEVHNSYSMKDSLRSIGFRFDAARACWIRPVEEVLTLLELPDSSSITLELLTETSKRAVEGEIAQEKLAPHKSAAPSLKVEGDELAVYNCYEIREKLRAAGFRWNSEGAKWTRNLQDAMYALDASDLTVEKLLSLEATGEGREQGKEKASPHLSVVDGEVLVFNSYEVSRAPLLPPSQGLLQVKDKLRAIGFRWDSSRGVWSRPTVDTMSLLGVTEEEAISLDKLLAVDPLSQQAEQAQPTVEVVNEEVLVLNSYSAKEELKSLEFHFDSERRAWVKSVVEVKQMLGLEDQMDIDMNKLLAHAEKLRSQAKEGEQLEEGEHAQEQEQMEEGEGGGGAKPADRSPSPDVVDHTPGPLPPLLTDSY
;
A
#
# COMPACT_ATOMS: atom_id res chain seq x y z
N MET A 1 -28.52 41.84 38.33
CA MET A 1 -29.27 43.12 38.32
C MET A 1 -28.39 44.37 38.13
N ARG A 2 -27.34 44.64 38.92
CA ARG A 2 -26.53 45.87 38.76
C ARG A 2 -25.96 46.06 37.35
N GLU A 3 -25.49 44.98 36.70
CA GLU A 3 -24.96 45.07 35.33
C GLU A 3 -26.04 45.34 34.28
N LEU A 4 -27.22 44.70 34.39
CA LEU A 4 -28.38 45.01 33.56
C LEU A 4 -28.80 46.48 33.67
N VAL A 5 -28.75 47.09 34.86
CA VAL A 5 -29.02 48.52 35.05
C VAL A 5 -27.93 49.38 34.39
N SER A 6 -26.67 48.98 34.46
CA SER A 6 -25.55 49.66 33.79
C SER A 6 -25.69 49.63 32.26
N LEU A 7 -26.05 48.47 31.71
CA LEU A 7 -26.19 48.25 30.26
C LEU A 7 -27.39 49.02 29.69
N VAL A 8 -28.53 49.04 30.40
CA VAL A 8 -29.70 49.88 30.04
C VAL A 8 -29.38 51.38 30.15
N ALA A 9 -28.61 51.80 31.16
CA ALA A 9 -28.17 53.20 31.27
C ALA A 9 -27.24 53.61 30.11
N LEU A 10 -26.34 52.73 29.67
CA LEU A 10 -25.45 52.95 28.53
C LEU A 10 -26.24 53.10 27.21
N VAL A 11 -27.22 52.21 26.98
CA VAL A 11 -28.09 52.26 25.79
C VAL A 11 -28.94 53.53 25.77
N LEU A 12 -29.47 53.97 26.92
CA LEU A 12 -30.24 55.22 27.01
C LEU A 12 -29.35 56.46 26.79
N LEU A 13 -28.13 56.49 27.31
CA LEU A 13 -27.18 57.58 27.08
C LEU A 13 -26.77 57.71 25.59
N LEU A 14 -26.60 56.59 24.89
CA LEU A 14 -26.27 56.58 23.45
C LEU A 14 -27.44 57.02 22.56
N SER A 15 -28.68 56.94 23.05
CA SER A 15 -29.89 57.33 22.29
C SER A 15 -30.17 58.84 22.24
N ALA A 16 -29.45 59.65 23.03
CA ALA A 16 -29.74 61.08 23.24
C ALA A 16 -28.90 62.05 22.38
N SER A 17 -27.98 61.56 21.55
CA SER A 17 -27.11 62.40 20.69
C SER A 17 -27.53 62.34 19.22
N PRO A 18 -27.83 63.47 18.56
CA PRO A 18 -28.17 63.50 17.13
C PRO A 18 -27.09 62.90 16.22
N ASP A 19 -25.82 63.05 16.59
CA ASP A 19 -24.68 62.61 15.78
C ASP A 19 -24.36 61.11 15.93
N CYS A 20 -25.03 60.38 16.84
CA CYS A 20 -24.81 58.94 17.02
C CYS A 20 -25.47 58.07 15.93
N CYS A 21 -26.39 58.61 15.13
CA CYS A 21 -27.11 57.83 14.11
C CYS A 21 -26.19 57.28 13.01
N ASP A 22 -25.18 58.05 12.59
CA ASP A 22 -24.25 57.60 11.54
C ASP A 22 -23.12 56.71 12.11
N ALA A 23 -22.72 56.89 13.37
CA ALA A 23 -21.83 55.96 14.07
C ALA A 23 -22.48 54.57 14.26
N LEU A 24 -23.77 54.51 14.60
CA LEU A 24 -24.51 53.26 14.72
C LEU A 24 -24.82 52.60 13.36
N ARG A 25 -24.96 53.37 12.27
CA ARG A 25 -24.97 52.80 10.92
C ARG A 25 -23.61 52.22 10.53
N ALA A 26 -22.51 52.89 10.86
CA ALA A 26 -21.16 52.40 10.57
C ALA A 26 -20.83 51.10 11.32
N LEU A 27 -21.30 50.94 12.57
CA LEU A 27 -21.16 49.69 13.33
C LEU A 27 -22.07 48.56 12.81
N ARG A 28 -23.28 48.87 12.36
CA ARG A 28 -24.24 47.86 11.86
C ARG A 28 -23.86 47.26 10.50
N LEU A 29 -22.93 47.87 9.77
CA LEU A 29 -22.48 47.42 8.44
C LEU A 29 -21.12 46.69 8.45
N ARG A 30 -20.51 46.42 9.62
CA ARG A 30 -19.07 46.06 9.66
C ARG A 30 -18.66 44.85 10.51
N GLY A 31 -19.57 43.91 10.81
CA GLY A 31 -19.19 42.73 11.60
C GLY A 31 -20.24 41.62 11.76
N GLY A 32 -21.18 41.45 10.82
CA GLY A 32 -22.28 40.48 10.97
C GLY A 32 -22.48 39.50 9.81
N SER A 33 -22.34 39.92 8.56
CA SER A 33 -22.64 39.06 7.40
C SER A 33 -21.57 38.02 7.10
N ASP A 34 -20.30 38.42 7.15
CA ASP A 34 -19.22 37.63 6.54
C ASP A 34 -18.87 36.43 7.41
N ALA A 35 -18.89 36.58 8.75
CA ALA A 35 -18.69 35.46 9.67
C ALA A 35 -19.76 34.36 9.49
N MET A 36 -21.03 34.72 9.30
CA MET A 36 -22.10 33.76 9.02
C MET A 36 -22.03 33.16 7.60
N LEU A 37 -21.48 33.89 6.63
CA LEU A 37 -21.22 33.35 5.29
C LEU A 37 -20.08 32.33 5.32
N ASP A 38 -18.99 32.63 6.02
CA ASP A 38 -17.83 31.76 6.14
C ASP A 38 -18.16 30.46 6.87
N GLU A 39 -18.94 30.53 7.96
CA GLU A 39 -19.44 29.36 8.68
C GLU A 39 -20.38 28.50 7.81
N ARG A 40 -21.29 29.13 7.06
CA ARG A 40 -22.20 28.44 6.13
C ARG A 40 -21.47 27.79 4.95
N LEU A 41 -20.42 28.41 4.42
CA LEU A 41 -19.63 27.85 3.32
C LEU A 41 -18.64 26.78 3.80
N SER A 42 -18.14 26.91 5.03
CA SER A 42 -17.27 25.90 5.66
C SER A 42 -18.02 24.62 6.02
N SER A 43 -19.30 24.71 6.37
CA SER A 43 -20.16 23.55 6.67
C SER A 43 -20.66 22.80 5.42
N MET A 44 -20.63 23.39 4.22
CA MET A 44 -21.03 22.70 2.98
C MET A 44 -20.11 21.53 2.60
N LYS A 45 -20.69 20.50 1.98
CA LYS A 45 -19.93 19.37 1.44
C LYS A 45 -19.20 19.77 0.15
N LEU A 46 -18.08 19.11 -0.17
CA LEU A 46 -17.27 19.42 -1.37
C LEU A 46 -18.10 19.34 -2.66
N SER A 47 -19.02 18.37 -2.75
CA SER A 47 -19.93 18.20 -3.88
C SER A 47 -20.94 19.35 -4.04
N GLU A 48 -21.38 19.96 -2.94
CA GLU A 48 -22.28 21.12 -2.92
C GLU A 48 -21.54 22.39 -3.36
N LEU A 49 -20.34 22.62 -2.83
CA LEU A 49 -19.45 23.71 -3.25
C LEU A 49 -19.11 23.62 -4.76
N GLN A 50 -18.81 22.42 -5.27
CA GLN A 50 -18.58 22.22 -6.70
C GLN A 50 -19.84 22.43 -7.55
N LYS A 51 -21.03 22.13 -7.01
CA LYS A 51 -22.32 22.36 -7.69
C LYS A 51 -22.65 23.86 -7.78
N GLU A 52 -22.45 24.61 -6.69
CA GLU A 52 -22.62 26.07 -6.65
C GLU A 52 -21.61 26.79 -7.58
N LEU A 53 -20.33 26.41 -7.52
CA LEU A 53 -19.32 26.96 -8.43
C LEU A 53 -19.66 26.66 -9.90
N ARG A 54 -20.12 25.44 -10.22
CA ARG A 54 -20.57 25.09 -11.58
C ARG A 54 -21.80 25.90 -12.01
N ALA A 55 -22.75 26.14 -11.11
CA ALA A 55 -23.92 26.98 -11.39
C ALA A 55 -23.54 28.44 -11.68
N LYS A 56 -22.45 28.94 -11.07
CA LYS A 56 -21.85 30.25 -11.35
C LYS A 56 -20.85 30.27 -12.51
N GLY A 57 -20.57 29.14 -13.18
CA GLY A 57 -19.59 29.05 -14.26
C GLY A 57 -18.12 29.14 -13.82
N LEU A 58 -17.83 28.90 -12.54
CA LEU A 58 -16.50 28.98 -11.94
C LEU A 58 -15.79 27.61 -11.93
N SER A 59 -14.45 27.63 -11.87
CA SER A 59 -13.64 26.40 -11.84
C SER A 59 -13.92 25.57 -10.59
N THR A 60 -14.23 24.28 -10.78
CA THR A 60 -14.51 23.31 -9.70
C THR A 60 -13.29 22.50 -9.25
N LYS A 61 -12.08 22.82 -9.75
CA LYS A 61 -10.82 22.16 -9.35
C LYS A 61 -10.17 22.90 -8.16
N GLY A 62 -9.55 22.18 -7.23
CA GLY A 62 -8.85 22.77 -6.08
C GLY A 62 -9.26 22.17 -4.73
N LEU A 63 -8.56 22.56 -3.67
CA LEU A 63 -8.87 22.17 -2.29
C LEU A 63 -10.15 22.86 -1.78
N LYS A 64 -10.83 22.29 -0.77
CA LYS A 64 -12.09 22.83 -0.22
C LYS A 64 -12.01 24.33 0.13
N ALA A 65 -10.91 24.76 0.75
CA ALA A 65 -10.68 26.16 1.10
C ALA A 65 -10.62 27.09 -0.14
N GLU A 66 -10.00 26.65 -1.24
CA GLU A 66 -9.95 27.44 -2.48
C GLU A 66 -11.31 27.53 -3.17
N LEU A 67 -12.11 26.45 -3.09
CA LEU A 67 -13.47 26.43 -3.61
C LEU A 67 -14.39 27.37 -2.83
N ILE A 68 -14.26 27.39 -1.49
CA ILE A 68 -14.95 28.35 -0.62
C ILE A 68 -14.53 29.77 -0.97
N LYS A 69 -13.23 30.05 -1.06
CA LYS A 69 -12.70 31.38 -1.41
C LYS A 69 -13.21 31.88 -2.76
N ARG A 70 -13.13 31.07 -3.81
CA ARG A 70 -13.69 31.43 -5.13
C ARG A 70 -15.21 31.69 -5.08
N LEU A 71 -15.94 31.00 -4.22
CA LEU A 71 -17.37 31.23 -4.06
C LEU A 71 -17.65 32.53 -3.28
N GLN A 72 -16.87 32.85 -2.24
CA GLN A 72 -16.90 34.14 -1.51
C GLN A 72 -16.57 35.32 -2.43
N ASP A 73 -15.47 35.23 -3.19
CA ASP A 73 -15.04 36.25 -4.16
C ASP A 73 -16.17 36.54 -5.18
N SER A 74 -16.82 35.49 -5.69
CA SER A 74 -17.98 35.60 -6.60
C SER A 74 -19.28 36.11 -5.97
N MET A 75 -19.32 36.28 -4.65
CA MET A 75 -20.42 36.94 -3.95
C MET A 75 -20.07 38.40 -3.60
N HIS A 76 -18.77 38.73 -3.58
CA HIS A 76 -18.26 40.07 -3.29
C HIS A 76 -18.05 40.92 -4.55
N GLU A 77 -17.87 40.33 -5.74
CA GLU A 77 -17.92 41.10 -6.99
C GLU A 77 -19.33 41.66 -7.23
N PRO A 78 -19.52 42.99 -7.25
CA PRO A 78 -20.80 43.59 -7.63
C PRO A 78 -21.01 43.35 -9.12
N SER A 79 -22.02 42.53 -9.44
CA SER A 79 -22.34 42.04 -10.77
C SER A 79 -22.29 43.12 -11.85
N LYS A 80 -21.18 43.15 -12.61
CA LYS A 80 -21.11 43.90 -13.88
C LYS A 80 -21.87 43.09 -14.93
N ASP A 81 -22.94 43.67 -15.43
CA ASP A 81 -23.86 43.08 -16.39
C ASP A 81 -23.17 42.87 -17.76
N VAL A 82 -22.54 41.70 -17.95
CA VAL A 82 -21.92 41.30 -19.22
C VAL A 82 -22.98 40.67 -20.10
N GLY A 83 -23.56 41.48 -20.99
CA GLY A 83 -24.58 41.05 -21.94
C GLY A 83 -24.06 40.01 -22.95
N ILE A 84 -24.28 38.72 -22.66
CA ILE A 84 -23.99 37.62 -23.57
C ILE A 84 -25.06 37.58 -24.68
N LYS A 85 -24.67 37.98 -25.90
CA LYS A 85 -25.47 37.79 -27.11
C LYS A 85 -25.70 36.31 -27.37
N ARG A 86 -26.96 35.90 -27.45
CA ARG A 86 -27.36 34.61 -28.03
C ARG A 86 -27.29 34.71 -29.55
N ASN A 87 -26.51 33.84 -30.19
CA ASN A 87 -26.64 33.62 -31.63
C ASN A 87 -27.75 32.57 -31.86
N ALA A 88 -28.67 32.87 -32.78
CA ALA A 88 -29.67 31.93 -33.26
C ALA A 88 -29.12 31.12 -34.46
N PRO A 89 -29.71 29.96 -34.78
CA PRO A 89 -29.39 29.22 -36.00
C PRO A 89 -30.22 29.75 -37.19
N ASP A 90 -29.58 29.90 -38.36
CA ASP A 90 -30.27 30.20 -39.62
C ASP A 90 -30.27 28.97 -40.55
N ASP A 91 -31.41 28.77 -41.22
CA ASP A 91 -31.77 27.66 -42.11
C ASP A 91 -31.43 28.03 -43.60
N PRO A 92 -31.82 27.31 -44.68
CA PRO A 92 -30.91 27.08 -45.81
C PRO A 92 -31.18 27.99 -47.02
N GLY A 93 -30.17 28.17 -47.87
CA GLY A 93 -30.28 28.89 -49.14
C GLY A 93 -29.84 28.04 -50.34
N GLU A 94 -30.77 27.76 -51.25
CA GLU A 94 -30.51 27.10 -52.54
C GLU A 94 -29.67 28.00 -53.46
N GLY A 95 -28.79 27.40 -54.28
CA GLY A 95 -27.99 28.11 -55.29
C GLY A 95 -27.41 27.15 -56.33
N ASN A 96 -27.88 27.25 -57.57
CA ASN A 96 -27.62 26.30 -58.67
C ASN A 96 -26.72 26.92 -59.75
N MET A 97 -26.16 26.08 -60.63
CA MET A 97 -25.34 26.39 -61.83
C MET A 97 -23.90 26.84 -61.50
N GLN A 98 -22.87 26.53 -62.31
CA GLN A 98 -22.86 26.06 -63.71
C GLN A 98 -21.59 25.24 -64.03
N GLU A 99 -21.66 24.39 -65.06
CA GLU A 99 -20.53 23.62 -65.62
C GLU A 99 -19.63 24.51 -66.49
N GLU A 100 -18.31 24.22 -66.58
CA GLU A 100 -17.54 24.34 -67.83
C GLU A 100 -16.22 23.56 -67.78
N ASP A 101 -15.95 22.77 -68.84
CA ASP A 101 -14.71 22.01 -69.06
C ASP A 101 -13.58 22.91 -69.61
N THR A 102 -12.30 22.60 -69.31
CA THR A 102 -11.25 22.63 -70.35
C THR A 102 -10.00 21.80 -70.00
N GLU A 103 -9.46 21.10 -71.00
CA GLU A 103 -8.17 20.39 -71.01
C GLU A 103 -6.98 21.35 -71.27
N GLY A 104 -5.72 20.88 -71.15
CA GLY A 104 -4.62 21.42 -71.99
C GLY A 104 -3.22 21.64 -71.40
N GLU A 105 -2.35 20.64 -71.57
CA GLU A 105 -0.93 20.69 -72.00
C GLU A 105 0.19 21.55 -71.34
N LEU A 106 1.40 20.97 -71.39
CA LEU A 106 2.74 21.52 -71.06
C LEU A 106 3.28 22.44 -72.20
N PRO A 107 4.33 23.29 -72.01
CA PRO A 107 5.72 22.81 -72.22
C PRO A 107 6.92 23.58 -71.56
N MET A 108 7.89 22.79 -71.05
CA MET A 108 9.37 22.80 -71.26
C MET A 108 10.24 24.06 -71.61
N LYS A 109 11.51 23.99 -71.12
CA LYS A 109 12.84 24.58 -71.57
C LYS A 109 13.33 25.90 -70.91
N GLN A 110 14.44 25.94 -70.14
CA GLN A 110 15.92 25.81 -70.43
C GLN A 110 16.63 27.18 -70.73
N PRO A 111 17.99 27.35 -70.78
CA PRO A 111 19.16 26.49 -70.39
C PRO A 111 20.46 27.18 -69.79
N ARG A 112 21.45 26.36 -69.35
CA ARG A 112 22.96 26.55 -69.30
C ARG A 112 23.55 27.67 -68.40
N THR A 113 24.83 27.71 -67.96
CA THR A 113 26.20 27.23 -68.37
C THR A 113 27.12 27.04 -67.12
N ASP A 114 28.28 26.36 -67.07
CA ASP A 114 28.90 25.19 -67.78
C ASP A 114 30.27 24.79 -67.09
N ARG A 115 30.84 23.61 -67.44
CA ARG A 115 32.28 23.11 -67.52
C ARG A 115 33.50 23.66 -66.71
N PRO A 116 34.68 22.95 -66.65
CA PRO A 116 35.08 21.64 -67.24
C PRO A 116 35.87 20.65 -66.33
N CYS A 117 36.16 19.44 -66.86
CA CYS A 117 37.03 18.38 -66.28
C CYS A 117 38.51 18.45 -66.74
N VAL A 118 39.41 17.77 -66.01
CA VAL A 118 40.67 17.16 -66.53
C VAL A 118 40.88 15.77 -65.89
N GLN A 119 41.52 14.85 -66.61
CA GLN A 119 41.80 13.45 -66.24
C GLN A 119 43.27 13.28 -65.78
N HIS A 120 43.59 12.32 -64.89
CA HIS A 120 44.38 11.11 -65.26
C HIS A 120 44.72 10.17 -64.08
N SER A 121 44.44 8.89 -64.35
CA SER A 121 45.05 7.60 -63.98
C SER A 121 46.16 7.38 -62.92
N ASP A 122 46.08 6.15 -62.37
CA ASP A 122 47.15 5.21 -61.97
C ASP A 122 47.60 5.02 -60.48
N GLU A 123 47.42 3.74 -60.09
CA GLU A 123 48.25 2.86 -59.25
C GLU A 123 48.58 3.14 -57.75
N HIS A 124 48.22 2.11 -56.98
CA HIS A 124 48.96 1.47 -55.89
C HIS A 124 48.93 1.98 -54.42
N GLN A 125 48.62 1.00 -53.56
CA GLN A 125 49.12 0.75 -52.19
C GLN A 125 48.48 1.47 -50.97
N SER A 126 47.63 0.67 -50.30
CA SER A 126 47.86 0.18 -48.92
C SER A 126 47.49 1.04 -47.70
N THR A 127 47.08 0.30 -46.65
CA THR A 127 46.92 0.67 -45.23
C THR A 127 45.81 1.65 -44.81
N GLY A 128 45.08 1.25 -43.76
CA GLY A 128 44.52 2.20 -42.79
C GLY A 128 43.02 2.53 -42.88
N THR A 129 42.13 1.55 -42.73
CA THR A 129 40.76 1.85 -42.26
C THR A 129 40.81 2.25 -40.78
N GLY A 130 40.96 3.53 -40.51
CA GLY A 130 40.75 4.08 -39.16
C GLY A 130 39.26 4.11 -38.84
N GLU A 131 38.86 3.49 -37.73
CA GLU A 131 37.50 3.58 -37.22
C GLU A 131 37.25 4.98 -36.64
N GLU A 132 36.23 5.69 -37.14
CA GLU A 132 35.69 6.86 -36.48
C GLU A 132 34.95 6.41 -35.20
N PRO A 133 35.26 6.96 -34.01
CA PRO A 133 34.53 6.61 -32.80
C PRO A 133 33.16 7.27 -32.78
N LEU A 134 32.12 6.47 -33.04
CA LEU A 134 30.72 6.82 -32.79
C LEU A 134 30.53 7.28 -31.33
N ILE A 135 30.36 8.58 -31.13
CA ILE A 135 30.14 9.19 -29.82
C ILE A 135 28.78 8.73 -29.27
N LYS A 136 28.83 7.76 -28.35
CA LYS A 136 27.66 7.37 -27.54
C LYS A 136 27.30 8.51 -26.60
N VAL A 137 26.24 9.25 -26.92
CA VAL A 137 25.63 10.22 -26.01
C VAL A 137 25.09 9.49 -24.78
N ARG A 138 25.82 9.57 -23.67
CA ARG A 138 25.30 9.20 -22.35
C ARG A 138 24.22 10.21 -21.97
N GLN A 139 22.98 9.75 -21.78
CA GLN A 139 22.02 10.52 -20.98
C GLN A 139 22.55 10.56 -19.54
N THR A 140 22.89 11.75 -19.08
CA THR A 140 23.38 12.00 -17.73
C THR A 140 22.22 12.15 -16.75
N ASN A 141 22.35 11.58 -15.55
CA ASN A 141 21.42 11.82 -14.43
C ASN A 141 21.65 13.21 -13.80
N GLN A 142 21.82 14.25 -14.62
CA GLN A 142 22.04 15.62 -14.14
C GLN A 142 20.72 16.24 -13.70
N ALA A 143 20.79 17.07 -12.66
CA ALA A 143 19.67 17.89 -12.23
C ALA A 143 19.23 18.80 -13.39
N LYS A 144 17.92 18.91 -13.60
CA LYS A 144 17.32 19.79 -14.61
C LYS A 144 16.54 20.88 -13.90
N ILE A 145 16.94 22.13 -14.09
CA ILE A 145 16.17 23.28 -13.61
C ILE A 145 15.12 23.66 -14.67
N VAL A 146 13.90 23.92 -14.23
CA VAL A 146 12.79 24.43 -15.05
C VAL A 146 12.27 25.69 -14.38
N ILE A 147 12.20 26.79 -15.13
CA ILE A 147 11.69 28.08 -14.66
C ILE A 147 10.33 28.28 -15.32
N GLU A 148 9.26 28.24 -14.54
CA GLU A 148 7.89 28.43 -15.00
C GLU A 148 7.47 29.88 -14.75
N ARG A 149 7.40 30.66 -15.84
CA ARG A 149 7.05 32.08 -15.82
C ARG A 149 5.53 32.27 -15.97
N GLU A 150 4.81 32.26 -14.85
CA GLU A 150 3.37 32.56 -14.81
C GLU A 150 3.13 33.85 -14.01
N GLY A 151 3.41 35.00 -14.65
CA GLY A 151 3.36 36.31 -14.01
C GLY A 151 4.51 36.55 -13.01
N ASP A 152 4.28 37.44 -12.04
CA ASP A 152 5.23 37.76 -10.97
C ASP A 152 5.36 36.61 -9.94
N ASP A 153 4.38 35.68 -9.91
CA ASP A 153 4.28 34.53 -9.00
C ASP A 153 4.91 33.24 -9.54
N GLY A 154 5.71 33.32 -10.61
CA GLY A 154 6.34 32.14 -11.23
C GLY A 154 7.21 31.32 -10.27
N VAL A 155 7.51 30.08 -10.64
CA VAL A 155 8.24 29.11 -9.79
C VAL A 155 9.47 28.52 -10.46
N VAL A 156 10.49 28.20 -9.67
CA VAL A 156 11.67 27.45 -10.11
C VAL A 156 11.60 26.03 -9.55
N LYS A 157 11.64 25.04 -10.46
CA LYS A 157 11.60 23.61 -10.17
C LYS A 157 12.97 22.98 -10.46
N VAL A 158 13.55 22.26 -9.50
CA VAL A 158 14.74 21.42 -9.68
C VAL A 158 14.33 19.95 -9.72
N ILE A 159 14.42 19.35 -10.90
CA ILE A 159 14.03 17.96 -11.17
C ILE A 159 15.29 17.08 -11.16
N ASN A 160 15.18 15.86 -10.61
CA ASN A 160 16.27 14.86 -10.51
C ASN A 160 17.50 15.26 -9.66
N GLY A 161 17.53 16.43 -9.01
CA GLY A 161 18.61 16.86 -8.11
C GLY A 161 18.62 16.14 -6.75
N TYR A 162 18.79 14.82 -6.73
CA TYR A 162 18.89 14.03 -5.48
C TYR A 162 20.18 14.31 -4.71
N ASP A 163 21.25 14.64 -5.43
CA ASP A 163 22.54 15.15 -4.96
C ASP A 163 22.46 16.60 -4.44
N LEU A 164 21.55 17.40 -5.01
CA LEU A 164 21.28 18.78 -4.58
C LEU A 164 20.25 18.90 -3.46
N LYS A 165 19.56 17.81 -3.08
CA LYS A 165 18.42 17.79 -2.13
C LYS A 165 18.62 18.67 -0.90
N ASP A 166 19.70 18.47 -0.16
CA ASP A 166 19.89 19.18 1.12
C ASP A 166 20.29 20.65 0.91
N ARG A 167 20.90 20.98 -0.24
CA ARG A 167 21.18 22.36 -0.68
C ARG A 167 19.90 23.06 -1.11
N CYS A 168 19.00 22.39 -1.84
CA CYS A 168 17.67 22.89 -2.17
C CYS A 168 16.86 23.18 -0.90
N ARG A 169 16.84 22.28 0.10
CA ARG A 169 16.17 22.52 1.38
C ARG A 169 16.78 23.71 2.14
N ALA A 170 18.11 23.80 2.19
CA ALA A 170 18.82 24.91 2.82
C ALA A 170 18.54 26.26 2.12
N ALA A 171 18.34 26.24 0.79
CA ALA A 171 17.91 27.39 -0.02
C ALA A 171 16.41 27.75 0.11
N GLY A 172 15.63 27.01 0.91
CA GLY A 172 14.19 27.25 1.11
C GLY A 172 13.27 26.62 0.07
N PHE A 173 13.75 25.74 -0.81
CA PHE A 173 12.88 24.98 -1.73
C PHE A 173 12.09 23.93 -0.94
N LYS A 174 10.80 23.78 -1.27
CA LYS A 174 9.93 22.71 -0.74
C LYS A 174 9.83 21.58 -1.78
N PHE A 175 9.79 20.33 -1.33
CA PHE A 175 9.64 19.20 -2.26
C PHE A 175 8.16 18.99 -2.61
N ASP A 176 7.81 19.19 -3.88
CA ASP A 176 6.49 18.87 -4.41
C ASP A 176 6.45 17.39 -4.82
N ALA A 177 5.57 16.62 -4.18
CA ALA A 177 5.42 15.18 -4.42
C ALA A 177 4.68 14.85 -5.72
N ALA A 178 3.80 15.73 -6.21
CA ALA A 178 3.08 15.54 -7.47
C ALA A 178 4.00 15.80 -8.67
N GLU A 179 4.75 16.90 -8.62
CA GLU A 179 5.74 17.28 -9.64
C GLU A 179 7.06 16.51 -9.51
N ARG A 180 7.30 15.88 -8.35
CA ARG A 180 8.54 15.16 -7.98
C ARG A 180 9.79 16.05 -8.09
N ALA A 181 9.65 17.31 -7.73
CA ALA A 181 10.65 18.36 -7.90
C ALA A 181 10.84 19.18 -6.62
N TRP A 182 11.99 19.82 -6.46
CA TRP A 182 12.17 20.88 -5.45
C TRP A 182 11.68 22.20 -6.05
N VAL A 183 10.75 22.87 -5.38
CA VAL A 183 10.06 24.07 -5.89
C VAL A 183 10.28 25.24 -4.93
N ILE A 184 10.58 26.41 -5.50
CA ILE A 184 10.61 27.69 -4.79
C ILE A 184 9.91 28.78 -5.63
N PRO A 185 9.17 29.72 -5.02
CA PRO A 185 8.71 30.91 -5.72
C PRO A 185 9.89 31.75 -6.24
N ILE A 186 9.77 32.29 -7.45
CA ILE A 186 10.84 33.07 -8.10
C ILE A 186 11.27 34.24 -7.23
N PHE A 187 10.35 35.01 -6.64
CA PHE A 187 10.70 36.15 -5.78
C PHE A 187 11.60 35.75 -4.58
N ALA A 188 11.40 34.56 -4.01
CA ALA A 188 12.19 34.07 -2.89
C ALA A 188 13.60 33.65 -3.33
N LEU A 189 13.72 33.05 -4.52
CA LEU A 189 15.02 32.76 -5.13
C LEU A 189 15.78 34.03 -5.52
N LEU A 190 15.10 35.01 -6.14
CA LEU A 190 15.66 36.33 -6.49
C LEU A 190 16.24 37.02 -5.26
N HIS A 191 15.46 37.04 -4.16
CA HIS A 191 15.91 37.59 -2.88
C HIS A 191 17.11 36.83 -2.31
N GLY A 192 17.09 35.48 -2.36
CA GLY A 192 18.20 34.64 -1.92
C GLY A 192 19.50 34.82 -2.71
N MET A 193 19.39 35.10 -4.01
CA MET A 193 20.52 35.37 -4.90
C MET A 193 20.97 36.84 -4.91
N GLY A 194 20.20 37.75 -4.33
CA GLY A 194 20.47 39.20 -4.35
C GLY A 194 20.26 39.86 -5.70
N VAL A 195 19.39 39.30 -6.55
CA VAL A 195 19.16 39.73 -7.94
C VAL A 195 17.77 40.36 -8.08
N SER A 196 17.66 41.48 -8.81
CA SER A 196 16.43 42.28 -8.87
C SER A 196 15.44 41.87 -9.97
N SER A 197 15.83 41.01 -10.92
CA SER A 197 14.96 40.53 -12.00
C SER A 197 15.38 39.14 -12.49
N LEU A 198 14.39 38.33 -12.87
CA LEU A 198 14.59 36.99 -13.43
C LEU A 198 15.35 37.00 -14.77
N ASP A 199 15.28 38.09 -15.54
CA ASP A 199 16.00 38.21 -16.82
C ASP A 199 17.52 38.40 -16.64
N GLN A 200 18.01 38.47 -15.40
CA GLN A 200 19.42 38.50 -15.04
C GLN A 200 19.95 37.14 -14.54
N ILE A 201 19.13 36.08 -14.60
CA ILE A 201 19.47 34.75 -14.06
C ILE A 201 19.44 33.72 -15.18
N GLU A 202 20.60 33.13 -15.46
CA GLU A 202 20.73 31.96 -16.30
C GLU A 202 20.60 30.68 -15.47
N HIS A 203 20.45 29.53 -16.15
CA HIS A 203 20.37 28.21 -15.51
C HIS A 203 21.55 27.95 -14.56
N ASP A 204 22.74 28.36 -15.00
CA ASP A 204 23.98 28.05 -14.29
C ASP A 204 24.17 28.95 -13.05
N ASP A 205 23.61 30.16 -13.02
CA ASP A 205 23.60 31.00 -11.81
C ASP A 205 22.81 30.35 -10.66
N ILE A 206 21.72 29.66 -10.97
CA ILE A 206 20.91 28.94 -9.96
C ILE A 206 21.67 27.70 -9.47
N MET A 207 22.37 27.00 -10.36
CA MET A 207 23.24 25.88 -9.97
C MET A 207 24.41 26.36 -9.11
N ASP A 208 25.04 27.48 -9.45
CA ASP A 208 26.13 28.10 -8.68
C ASP A 208 25.65 28.58 -7.30
N TYR A 209 24.47 29.22 -7.24
CA TYR A 209 23.83 29.60 -5.99
C TYR A 209 23.58 28.39 -5.09
N LEU A 210 22.92 27.35 -5.61
CA LEU A 210 22.70 26.10 -4.88
C LEU A 210 24.03 25.46 -4.45
N GLN A 211 25.10 25.56 -5.25
CA GLN A 211 26.40 24.99 -4.91
C GLN A 211 27.16 25.75 -3.81
N ARG A 212 26.95 27.06 -3.68
CA ARG A 212 27.58 27.92 -2.66
C ARG A 212 26.94 27.84 -1.29
N ILE A 213 25.77 27.21 -1.15
CA ILE A 213 25.08 27.06 0.14
C ILE A 213 25.74 26.00 0.99
N GLU A 214 26.40 26.43 2.07
CA GLU A 214 26.96 25.55 3.09
C GLU A 214 25.83 24.92 3.92
N VAL A 215 25.64 23.62 3.73
CA VAL A 215 24.54 22.82 4.31
C VAL A 215 24.55 22.81 5.84
N THR A 216 25.70 23.09 6.47
CA THR A 216 25.95 22.98 7.91
C THR A 216 25.32 24.08 8.77
N GLU A 217 25.24 25.34 8.31
CA GLU A 217 24.64 26.43 9.10
C GLU A 217 23.15 26.63 8.76
N ALA A 218 22.77 26.49 7.50
CA ALA A 218 21.40 26.74 7.04
C ALA A 218 20.37 25.72 7.58
N LEU A 219 20.76 24.46 7.79
CA LEU A 219 19.89 23.44 8.40
C LEU A 219 19.79 23.54 9.93
N ALA A 220 20.68 24.29 10.59
CA ALA A 220 20.67 24.46 12.04
C ALA A 220 19.75 25.61 12.52
N SER A 221 19.36 26.52 11.61
CA SER A 221 18.63 27.75 11.92
C SER A 221 17.15 27.74 11.52
N GLN A 222 16.69 26.78 10.72
CA GLN A 222 15.26 26.59 10.47
C GLN A 222 14.60 26.00 11.74
N PRO A 223 13.50 26.59 12.25
CA PRO A 223 12.71 25.94 13.29
C PRO A 223 12.21 24.61 12.73
N LYS A 224 12.54 23.51 13.39
CA LYS A 224 11.88 22.23 13.14
C LYS A 224 10.46 22.36 13.70
N GLU A 225 9.52 22.82 12.87
CA GLU A 225 8.12 22.52 13.09
C GLU A 225 8.03 20.99 13.18
N GLN A 226 7.77 20.48 14.39
CA GLN A 226 7.42 19.08 14.60
C GLN A 226 6.02 18.90 14.04
N GLU A 227 5.92 18.72 12.72
CA GLU A 227 4.69 18.28 12.06
C GLU A 227 4.24 16.98 12.73
N GLU A 228 3.12 17.04 13.46
CA GLU A 228 2.65 15.92 14.28
C GLU A 228 2.29 14.72 13.40
N LEU A 229 2.54 13.52 13.94
CA LEU A 229 2.21 12.27 13.27
C LEU A 229 0.73 11.96 13.49
N GLU A 230 -0.12 12.35 12.55
CA GLU A 230 -1.54 11.97 12.55
C GLU A 230 -1.70 10.46 12.32
N ALA A 231 -2.51 9.82 13.16
CA ALA A 231 -3.02 8.47 12.94
C ALA A 231 -4.52 8.51 12.58
N GLU A 232 -4.97 7.58 11.75
CA GLU A 232 -6.37 7.43 11.33
C GLU A 232 -6.68 5.94 11.18
N VAL A 233 -7.80 5.47 11.74
CA VAL A 233 -8.30 4.11 11.45
C VAL A 233 -9.36 4.18 10.36
N ASP A 234 -9.20 3.32 9.36
CA ASP A 234 -10.10 3.15 8.23
C ASP A 234 -10.46 1.66 8.13
N GLY A 235 -11.50 1.26 8.86
CA GLY A 235 -11.92 -0.14 8.99
C GLY A 235 -10.88 -0.99 9.71
N ASP A 236 -10.42 -2.06 9.06
CA ASP A 236 -9.44 -2.99 9.59
C ASP A 236 -7.98 -2.48 9.51
N MET A 237 -7.75 -1.21 9.15
CA MET A 237 -6.43 -0.66 8.82
C MET A 237 -6.12 0.67 9.51
N VAL A 238 -5.09 0.70 10.35
CA VAL A 238 -4.47 1.92 10.88
C VAL A 238 -3.60 2.56 9.80
N SER A 239 -3.70 3.88 9.64
CA SER A 239 -2.97 4.68 8.67
C SER A 239 -2.24 5.84 9.37
N LEU A 240 -0.92 5.94 9.22
CA LEU A 240 -0.10 7.03 9.75
C LEU A 240 0.23 8.02 8.63
N LYS A 241 -0.17 9.28 8.81
CA LYS A 241 0.03 10.41 7.89
C LYS A 241 1.09 11.38 8.45
N GLY A 242 1.33 12.50 7.76
CA GLY A 242 2.35 13.49 8.15
C GLY A 242 3.76 13.20 7.63
N ASN A 243 4.74 13.99 8.09
CA ASN A 243 6.13 13.97 7.60
C ASN A 243 6.94 12.81 8.20
N THR A 244 6.54 11.61 7.80
CA THR A 244 7.09 10.33 8.28
C THR A 244 8.55 10.06 7.89
N TYR A 245 9.25 10.98 7.21
CA TYR A 245 10.59 10.70 6.67
C TYR A 245 11.65 10.52 7.75
N ALA A 246 11.53 11.20 8.89
CA ALA A 246 12.40 11.02 10.06
C ALA A 246 12.15 9.71 10.81
N TRP A 247 10.92 9.16 10.71
CA TRP A 247 10.49 7.96 11.45
C TRP A 247 10.35 6.72 10.55
N LYS A 248 10.60 6.86 9.25
CA LYS A 248 10.34 5.86 8.19
C LYS A 248 10.82 4.46 8.52
N ASP A 249 12.04 4.32 9.05
CA ASP A 249 12.61 3.00 9.33
C ASP A 249 12.07 2.41 10.65
N LYS A 250 11.68 3.25 11.63
CA LYS A 250 10.96 2.84 12.86
C LYS A 250 9.50 2.43 12.55
N ILE A 251 8.81 3.18 11.69
CA ILE A 251 7.46 2.83 11.22
C ILE A 251 7.48 1.52 10.41
N ARG A 252 8.53 1.30 9.60
CA ARG A 252 8.74 0.03 8.87
C ARG A 252 9.12 -1.13 9.80
N SER A 253 9.94 -0.93 10.82
CA SER A 253 10.26 -2.00 11.81
C SER A 253 9.02 -2.36 12.64
N ALA A 254 8.17 -1.37 12.94
CA ALA A 254 6.80 -1.56 13.43
C ALA A 254 5.82 -2.13 12.39
N GLY A 255 6.30 -2.75 11.30
CA GLY A 255 5.50 -3.56 10.37
C GLY A 255 4.56 -2.80 9.44
N PHE A 256 4.48 -1.46 9.51
CA PHE A 256 3.65 -0.68 8.59
C PHE A 256 4.23 -0.67 7.18
N ARG A 257 3.35 -0.65 6.18
CA ARG A 257 3.69 -0.64 4.76
C ARG A 257 3.24 0.66 4.12
N TRP A 258 4.08 1.25 3.27
CA TRP A 258 3.73 2.47 2.55
C TRP A 258 2.64 2.22 1.49
N ASP A 259 1.48 2.86 1.64
CA ASP A 259 0.42 2.92 0.64
C ASP A 259 0.65 4.16 -0.23
N SER A 260 1.22 3.96 -1.42
CA SER A 260 1.48 5.03 -2.39
C SER A 260 0.23 5.68 -2.97
N THR A 261 -0.95 5.08 -2.79
CA THR A 261 -2.23 5.60 -3.27
C THR A 261 -2.76 6.70 -2.35
N ARG A 262 -2.51 6.55 -1.04
CA ARG A 262 -2.94 7.45 0.03
C ARG A 262 -1.82 8.28 0.65
N SER A 263 -0.58 8.07 0.21
CA SER A 263 0.63 8.72 0.74
C SER A 263 0.79 8.58 2.26
N CYS A 264 0.48 7.39 2.79
CA CYS A 264 0.52 7.10 4.22
C CYS A 264 1.12 5.70 4.51
N TRP A 265 1.46 5.44 5.77
CA TRP A 265 1.89 4.11 6.22
C TRP A 265 0.72 3.35 6.80
N ARG A 266 0.40 2.17 6.28
CA ARG A 266 -0.76 1.38 6.70
C ARG A 266 -0.36 0.04 7.32
N ARG A 267 -1.09 -0.39 8.35
CA ARG A 267 -0.98 -1.72 8.96
C ARG A 267 -2.36 -2.18 9.47
N PRO A 268 -2.69 -3.48 9.36
CA PRO A 268 -3.91 -4.03 9.93
C PRO A 268 -4.03 -3.72 11.44
N LEU A 269 -5.24 -3.36 11.89
CA LEU A 269 -5.53 -2.92 13.26
C LEU A 269 -5.19 -4.00 14.29
N ASP A 270 -5.55 -5.26 14.02
CA ASP A 270 -5.18 -6.43 14.83
C ASP A 270 -3.66 -6.50 15.07
N GLN A 271 -2.86 -6.30 14.03
CA GLN A 271 -1.40 -6.33 14.09
C GLN A 271 -0.81 -5.12 14.82
N VAL A 272 -1.45 -3.95 14.71
CA VAL A 272 -1.06 -2.76 15.47
C VAL A 272 -1.34 -2.94 16.95
N LEU A 273 -2.52 -3.45 17.32
CA LEU A 273 -2.88 -3.75 18.70
C LEU A 273 -1.96 -4.81 19.32
N LEU A 274 -1.62 -5.87 18.57
CA LEU A 274 -0.63 -6.88 18.99
C LEU A 274 0.76 -6.28 19.20
N TRP A 275 1.17 -5.34 18.35
CA TRP A 275 2.46 -4.64 18.47
C TRP A 275 2.48 -3.69 19.68
N LEU A 276 1.43 -2.88 19.88
CA LEU A 276 1.30 -2.03 21.06
C LEU A 276 1.34 -2.85 22.36
N LYS A 277 0.66 -4.00 22.41
CA LYS A 277 0.75 -4.93 23.55
C LYS A 277 2.19 -5.41 23.77
N SER A 278 2.89 -5.82 22.71
CA SER A 278 4.28 -6.27 22.78
C SER A 278 5.24 -5.19 23.29
N VAL A 279 5.03 -3.91 22.91
CA VAL A 279 5.87 -2.79 23.38
C VAL A 279 5.58 -2.49 24.86
N ARG A 280 4.31 -2.45 25.27
CA ARG A 280 3.93 -2.24 26.69
C ARG A 280 4.44 -3.32 27.63
N THR A 281 4.55 -4.58 27.17
CA THR A 281 5.14 -5.67 27.96
C THR A 281 6.68 -5.70 27.95
N GLY A 282 7.32 -4.90 27.09
CA GLY A 282 8.75 -5.04 26.79
C GLY A 282 9.72 -4.42 27.81
N GLY A 283 9.25 -3.49 28.66
CA GLY A 283 10.12 -2.73 29.56
C GLY A 283 11.04 -1.79 28.80
N ALA A 284 10.55 -0.59 28.45
CA ALA A 284 11.31 0.36 27.65
C ALA A 284 12.42 1.06 28.47
N ASP A 285 13.67 0.64 28.27
CA ASP A 285 14.85 1.34 28.77
C ASP A 285 15.14 2.61 27.94
N GLU A 286 14.88 3.78 28.55
CA GLU A 286 15.34 5.17 28.29
C GLU A 286 15.43 5.78 26.86
N GLU A 287 15.18 5.08 25.73
CA GLU A 287 15.20 5.70 24.38
C GLU A 287 13.79 6.11 23.87
N GLY A 288 13.03 6.81 24.73
CA GLY A 288 11.56 6.88 24.72
C GLY A 288 10.83 7.73 23.66
N ASP A 289 11.43 8.80 23.12
CA ASP A 289 10.66 9.86 22.42
C ASP A 289 9.82 9.37 21.22
N VAL A 290 10.32 8.44 20.41
CA VAL A 290 9.65 8.08 19.13
C VAL A 290 8.60 6.98 19.32
N GLU A 291 8.83 6.05 20.23
CA GLU A 291 7.79 5.05 20.56
C GLU A 291 6.64 5.74 21.27
N GLU A 292 6.88 6.68 22.18
CA GLU A 292 5.83 7.44 22.86
C GLU A 292 4.93 8.21 21.88
N HIS A 293 5.48 8.87 20.85
CA HIS A 293 4.65 9.61 19.89
C HIS A 293 3.79 8.70 19.00
N VAL A 294 4.33 7.56 18.53
CA VAL A 294 3.56 6.57 17.75
C VAL A 294 2.55 5.84 18.63
N ILE A 295 2.92 5.52 19.88
CA ILE A 295 2.03 4.93 20.87
C ILE A 295 0.91 5.91 21.23
N ARG A 296 1.19 7.20 21.43
CA ARG A 296 0.19 8.24 21.76
C ARG A 296 -0.86 8.35 20.65
N ALA A 297 -0.42 8.63 19.42
CA ALA A 297 -1.31 8.77 18.26
C ALA A 297 -2.17 7.52 18.00
N ILE A 298 -1.66 6.32 18.28
CA ILE A 298 -2.45 5.08 18.11
C ILE A 298 -3.26 4.74 19.37
N THR A 299 -2.80 5.10 20.58
CA THR A 299 -3.51 4.80 21.85
C THR A 299 -4.76 5.67 21.99
N GLU A 300 -4.71 6.93 21.55
CA GLU A 300 -5.86 7.83 21.50
C GLU A 300 -7.01 7.21 20.67
N ILE A 301 -6.70 6.60 19.53
CA ILE A 301 -7.69 5.88 18.70
C ILE A 301 -8.07 4.51 19.29
N SER A 302 -7.09 3.81 19.88
CA SER A 302 -7.27 2.44 20.38
C SER A 302 -8.23 2.35 21.57
N GLN A 303 -8.43 3.41 22.35
CA GLN A 303 -9.36 3.38 23.49
C GLN A 303 -10.83 3.46 23.04
N GLU A 304 -11.12 4.25 22.01
CA GLU A 304 -12.46 4.36 21.44
C GLU A 304 -12.88 3.09 20.69
N GLU A 305 -12.00 2.49 19.88
CA GLU A 305 -12.39 1.32 19.08
C GLU A 305 -12.34 -0.01 19.84
N LEU A 306 -11.54 -0.16 20.90
CA LEU A 306 -11.64 -1.35 21.76
C LEU A 306 -13.00 -1.45 22.46
N ALA A 307 -13.70 -0.33 22.67
CA ALA A 307 -15.05 -0.32 23.23
C ALA A 307 -16.11 -0.78 22.20
N ARG A 308 -15.84 -0.68 20.89
CA ARG A 308 -16.78 -1.01 19.80
C ARG A 308 -16.62 -2.44 19.24
N ALA A 309 -15.50 -3.12 19.49
CA ALA A 309 -15.25 -4.46 18.96
C ALA A 309 -16.10 -5.55 19.64
N SER A 310 -16.77 -6.41 18.86
CA SER A 310 -17.64 -7.45 19.41
C SER A 310 -16.85 -8.52 20.21
N PRO A 311 -17.35 -8.98 21.38
CA PRO A 311 -16.65 -9.98 22.19
C PRO A 311 -16.26 -11.26 21.44
N ALA A 312 -17.11 -11.72 20.52
CA ALA A 312 -16.89 -12.95 19.74
C ALA A 312 -15.70 -12.86 18.77
N GLN A 313 -15.39 -11.67 18.23
CA GLN A 313 -14.21 -11.47 17.38
C GLN A 313 -12.92 -11.41 18.21
N VAL A 314 -13.00 -10.90 19.45
CA VAL A 314 -11.88 -10.88 20.39
C VAL A 314 -11.56 -12.29 20.90
N GLU A 315 -12.58 -13.13 21.17
CA GLU A 315 -12.38 -14.54 21.54
C GLU A 315 -11.66 -15.37 20.46
N GLN A 316 -11.99 -15.18 19.17
CA GLN A 316 -11.31 -15.90 18.08
C GLN A 316 -9.80 -15.59 17.95
N LEU A 317 -9.33 -14.48 18.54
CA LEU A 317 -7.92 -14.06 18.50
C LEU A 317 -7.14 -14.46 19.76
N GLN A 318 -7.80 -14.97 20.81
CA GLN A 318 -7.07 -15.42 21.99
C GLN A 318 -6.35 -16.76 21.74
N PRO A 319 -5.15 -16.97 22.30
CA PRO A 319 -4.51 -18.27 22.28
C PRO A 319 -5.35 -19.29 23.05
N TYR A 320 -5.52 -20.49 22.51
CA TYR A 320 -6.28 -21.55 23.17
C TYR A 320 -5.56 -22.90 23.12
N LEU A 321 -5.79 -23.68 24.17
CA LEU A 321 -5.20 -24.99 24.41
C LEU A 321 -6.15 -26.10 23.94
N LYS A 322 -5.61 -27.08 23.22
CA LYS A 322 -6.28 -28.34 22.90
C LYS A 322 -5.41 -29.50 23.36
N VAL A 323 -5.94 -30.34 24.25
CA VAL A 323 -5.24 -31.52 24.77
C VAL A 323 -5.82 -32.76 24.08
N ASP A 324 -5.01 -33.40 23.25
CA ASP A 324 -5.29 -34.71 22.66
C ASP A 324 -4.63 -35.81 23.52
N LYS A 325 -4.82 -37.10 23.19
CA LYS A 325 -4.36 -38.23 24.03
C LYS A 325 -2.85 -38.31 24.24
N GLU A 326 -2.07 -37.86 23.26
CA GLU A 326 -0.60 -37.99 23.23
C GLU A 326 0.11 -36.64 23.07
N GLU A 327 -0.60 -35.58 22.72
CA GLU A 327 -0.06 -34.26 22.42
C GLU A 327 -0.92 -33.13 23.01
N VAL A 328 -0.25 -32.03 23.31
CA VAL A 328 -0.82 -30.75 23.73
C VAL A 328 -0.56 -29.75 22.61
N ARG A 329 -1.62 -29.14 22.06
CA ARG A 329 -1.53 -28.16 20.97
C ARG A 329 -2.05 -26.80 21.42
N ILE A 330 -1.35 -25.74 21.03
CA ILE A 330 -1.70 -24.36 21.35
C ILE A 330 -1.82 -23.58 20.04
N TYR A 331 -3.02 -23.09 19.77
CA TYR A 331 -3.36 -22.29 18.58
C TYR A 331 -3.32 -20.80 18.91
N ASN A 332 -3.25 -19.95 17.88
CA ASN A 332 -3.25 -18.46 17.96
C ASN A 332 -2.15 -17.83 18.86
N SER A 333 -1.17 -18.62 19.29
CA SER A 333 -0.13 -18.28 20.28
C SER A 333 1.11 -17.58 19.69
N TYR A 334 0.93 -16.73 18.68
CA TYR A 334 2.07 -16.10 17.98
C TYR A 334 2.85 -15.12 18.88
N ASN A 335 2.19 -14.55 19.89
CA ASN A 335 2.78 -13.77 20.98
C ASN A 335 3.51 -14.63 22.02
N LEU A 336 3.13 -15.90 22.20
CA LEU A 336 3.72 -16.82 23.18
C LEU A 336 4.87 -17.67 22.58
N LYS A 337 5.15 -17.52 21.27
CA LYS A 337 6.01 -18.39 20.46
C LYS A 337 7.38 -18.71 21.09
N ASP A 338 8.02 -17.73 21.75
CA ASP A 338 9.39 -17.88 22.26
C ASP A 338 9.39 -18.53 23.65
N HIS A 339 8.38 -18.25 24.48
CA HIS A 339 8.14 -18.95 25.74
C HIS A 339 7.74 -20.43 25.50
N LEU A 340 6.81 -20.69 24.58
CA LEU A 340 6.45 -22.07 24.21
C LEU A 340 7.64 -22.85 23.64
N ARG A 341 8.54 -22.19 22.89
CA ARG A 341 9.80 -22.79 22.44
C ARG A 341 10.75 -23.09 23.60
N GLN A 342 10.85 -22.22 24.61
CA GLN A 342 11.64 -22.48 25.84
C GLN A 342 11.11 -23.70 26.59
N LEU A 343 9.79 -23.87 26.67
CA LEU A 343 9.12 -25.06 27.22
C LEU A 343 9.20 -26.31 26.31
N GLY A 344 9.94 -26.26 25.20
CA GLY A 344 10.17 -27.39 24.30
C GLY A 344 9.08 -27.69 23.28
N PHE A 345 8.04 -26.86 23.16
CA PHE A 345 7.03 -27.00 22.10
C PHE A 345 7.66 -26.77 20.72
N ARG A 346 7.20 -27.53 19.73
CA ARG A 346 7.61 -27.43 18.32
C ARG A 346 6.46 -26.86 17.50
N PHE A 347 6.76 -26.03 16.50
CA PHE A 347 5.72 -25.49 15.64
C PHE A 347 5.33 -26.48 14.53
N ASN A 348 4.09 -26.97 14.56
CA ASN A 348 3.50 -27.78 13.51
C ASN A 348 3.00 -26.87 12.39
N VAL A 349 3.69 -26.91 11.24
CA VAL A 349 3.39 -26.07 10.06
C VAL A 349 2.05 -26.45 9.41
N GLN A 350 1.63 -27.71 9.48
CA GLN A 350 0.39 -28.19 8.85
C GLN A 350 -0.84 -27.68 9.61
N GLU A 351 -0.83 -27.79 10.94
CA GLU A 351 -1.92 -27.32 11.82
C GLU A 351 -1.77 -25.84 12.24
N LYS A 352 -0.65 -25.19 11.91
CA LYS A 352 -0.29 -23.81 12.28
C LYS A 352 -0.31 -23.55 13.80
N CYS A 353 0.06 -24.56 14.59
CA CYS A 353 0.01 -24.52 16.05
C CYS A 353 1.35 -24.91 16.69
N TRP A 354 1.52 -24.61 17.97
CA TRP A 354 2.63 -25.15 18.77
C TRP A 354 2.20 -26.46 19.41
N SER A 355 2.96 -27.54 19.23
CA SER A 355 2.68 -28.85 19.80
C SER A 355 3.84 -29.40 20.64
N SER A 356 3.51 -30.07 21.74
CA SER A 356 4.44 -30.85 22.56
C SER A 356 3.78 -32.17 22.97
N ARG A 357 4.56 -33.18 23.34
CA ARG A 357 4.00 -34.45 23.83
C ARG A 357 3.39 -34.24 25.20
N LEU A 358 2.24 -34.86 25.45
CA LEU A 358 1.53 -34.77 26.74
C LEU A 358 2.41 -35.25 27.90
N GLU A 359 3.27 -36.25 27.68
CA GLU A 359 4.25 -36.69 28.68
C GLU A 359 5.29 -35.63 29.03
N ASP A 360 5.78 -34.89 28.03
CA ASP A 360 6.82 -33.87 28.25
C ASP A 360 6.22 -32.66 28.97
N VAL A 361 5.01 -32.24 28.62
CA VAL A 361 4.27 -31.18 29.35
C VAL A 361 3.93 -31.62 30.78
N LYS A 362 3.53 -32.88 31.01
CA LYS A 362 3.29 -33.42 32.36
C LYS A 362 4.55 -33.58 33.21
N ARG A 363 5.75 -33.60 32.63
CA ARG A 363 7.00 -33.51 33.42
C ARG A 363 7.27 -32.09 33.90
N LEU A 364 6.77 -31.07 33.19
CA LEU A 364 6.82 -29.67 33.62
C LEU A 364 5.71 -29.35 34.64
N LEU A 365 4.53 -29.92 34.45
CA LEU A 365 3.34 -29.74 35.28
C LEU A 365 2.80 -31.10 35.75
N PRO A 366 3.36 -31.70 36.81
CA PRO A 366 2.99 -33.05 37.25
C PRO A 366 1.63 -33.13 37.98
N ASP A 367 1.23 -32.09 38.69
CA ASP A 367 0.09 -32.10 39.62
C ASP A 367 -1.03 -31.07 39.28
N GLU A 368 -0.90 -30.32 38.18
CA GLU A 368 -1.87 -29.28 37.79
C GLU A 368 -2.76 -29.70 36.61
N ASP A 369 -3.99 -29.18 36.57
CA ASP A 369 -4.84 -29.26 35.39
C ASP A 369 -4.16 -28.54 34.23
N LEU A 370 -4.02 -29.22 33.08
CA LEU A 370 -3.45 -28.62 31.87
C LEU A 370 -4.34 -27.50 31.33
N THR A 371 -4.07 -26.29 31.81
CA THR A 371 -4.62 -25.02 31.34
C THR A 371 -3.54 -24.22 30.63
N LEU A 372 -3.94 -23.26 29.79
CA LEU A 372 -2.97 -22.38 29.13
C LEU A 372 -2.20 -21.54 30.17
N ASP A 373 -2.89 -21.06 31.20
CA ASP A 373 -2.30 -20.24 32.27
C ASP A 373 -1.30 -21.03 33.12
N ALA A 374 -1.56 -22.32 33.41
CA ALA A 374 -0.57 -23.18 34.06
C ALA A 374 0.69 -23.34 33.20
N ILE A 375 0.53 -23.59 31.88
CA ILE A 375 1.67 -23.68 30.95
C ILE A 375 2.45 -22.37 30.90
N MET A 376 1.77 -21.22 30.83
CA MET A 376 2.39 -19.89 30.83
C MET A 376 2.98 -19.49 32.20
N GLY A 377 2.48 -20.08 33.29
CA GLY A 377 2.98 -19.94 34.65
C GLY A 377 4.25 -20.74 34.93
N VAL A 378 4.62 -21.70 34.07
CA VAL A 378 5.94 -22.35 34.08
C VAL A 378 6.99 -21.33 33.66
N MET A 379 7.43 -20.52 34.62
CA MET A 379 8.69 -19.80 34.49
C MET A 379 9.79 -20.83 34.23
N PRO A 380 10.57 -20.71 33.14
CA PRO A 380 11.69 -21.59 32.91
C PRO A 380 12.73 -21.33 34.00
N ASP A 381 12.74 -22.17 35.03
CA ASP A 381 13.72 -22.12 36.11
C ASP A 381 15.12 -22.07 35.47
N ASP A 382 15.90 -21.03 35.79
CA ASP A 382 17.18 -20.61 35.15
C ASP A 382 18.26 -21.72 35.03
N LYS A 383 17.99 -22.90 35.61
CA LYS A 383 18.91 -24.04 35.73
C LYS A 383 18.46 -25.30 35.00
N GLN A 384 17.24 -25.36 34.43
CA GLN A 384 16.75 -26.57 33.75
C GLN A 384 16.13 -26.33 32.37
N LEU A 385 15.61 -25.14 32.09
CA LEU A 385 15.03 -24.78 30.79
C LEU A 385 15.83 -23.69 30.06
N VAL A 386 17.17 -23.79 30.15
CA VAL A 386 18.05 -23.09 29.21
C VAL A 386 17.59 -23.47 27.81
N PRO A 387 17.27 -22.50 26.92
CA PRO A 387 16.86 -22.81 25.54
C PRO A 387 17.98 -23.66 24.94
N GLN A 388 17.68 -24.94 24.69
CA GLN A 388 18.70 -25.97 24.50
C GLN A 388 19.74 -25.44 23.52
N ALA A 389 20.95 -25.22 24.03
CA ALA A 389 22.04 -24.67 23.24
C ALA A 389 22.14 -25.47 21.94
N PRO A 390 22.51 -24.83 20.81
CA PRO A 390 22.72 -25.58 19.58
C PRO A 390 23.59 -26.79 19.90
N PHE A 391 23.13 -27.97 19.50
CA PHE A 391 23.82 -29.21 19.80
C PHE A 391 24.03 -30.00 18.52
N LEU A 392 25.16 -30.68 18.47
CA LEU A 392 25.59 -31.45 17.33
C LEU A 392 25.38 -32.94 17.65
N SER A 393 24.74 -33.64 16.73
CA SER A 393 24.58 -35.11 16.80
C SER A 393 24.99 -35.71 15.47
N ILE A 394 25.80 -36.77 15.52
CA ILE A 394 26.26 -37.48 14.34
C ILE A 394 25.39 -38.71 14.15
N ASN A 395 24.57 -38.71 13.10
CA ASN A 395 23.54 -39.71 12.86
C ASN A 395 23.85 -40.47 11.56
N GLY A 396 24.52 -41.61 11.69
CA GLY A 396 24.99 -42.40 10.55
C GLY A 396 25.99 -41.63 9.69
N THR A 397 25.57 -41.20 8.51
CA THR A 397 26.38 -40.46 7.54
C THR A 397 26.22 -38.94 7.60
N ASP A 398 25.29 -38.40 8.40
CA ASP A 398 25.02 -36.96 8.51
C ASP A 398 25.53 -36.39 9.85
N VAL A 399 26.15 -35.21 9.80
CA VAL A 399 26.27 -34.30 10.95
C VAL A 399 24.99 -33.49 11.01
N GLU A 400 24.22 -33.66 12.07
CA GLU A 400 23.00 -32.91 12.34
C GLU A 400 23.26 -31.85 13.40
N VAL A 401 22.87 -30.60 13.14
CA VAL A 401 22.92 -29.50 14.12
C VAL A 401 21.51 -29.04 14.44
N HIS A 402 21.10 -29.31 15.68
CA HIS A 402 19.79 -29.00 16.24
C HIS A 402 19.80 -27.64 16.95
N ASN A 403 18.62 -27.04 17.14
CA ASN A 403 18.39 -25.75 17.83
C ASN A 403 19.24 -24.55 17.34
N SER A 404 19.78 -24.65 16.12
CA SER A 404 20.79 -23.76 15.56
C SER A 404 20.24 -22.54 14.84
N TYR A 405 19.11 -21.98 15.28
CA TYR A 405 18.55 -20.79 14.63
C TYR A 405 19.48 -19.56 14.76
N SER A 406 20.23 -19.47 15.86
CA SER A 406 21.31 -18.49 16.08
C SER A 406 22.53 -18.70 15.17
N MET A 407 22.74 -19.91 14.66
CA MET A 407 23.87 -20.30 13.79
C MET A 407 23.44 -20.54 12.34
N LYS A 408 22.18 -20.27 11.98
CA LYS A 408 21.58 -20.63 10.68
C LYS A 408 22.38 -20.13 9.49
N ASP A 409 22.75 -18.85 9.50
CA ASP A 409 23.47 -18.26 8.36
C ASP A 409 24.94 -18.69 8.37
N SER A 410 25.51 -18.98 9.55
CA SER A 410 26.82 -19.61 9.66
C SER A 410 26.84 -21.01 9.03
N LEU A 411 25.94 -21.89 9.44
CA LEU A 411 25.81 -23.26 8.91
C LEU A 411 25.51 -23.26 7.40
N ARG A 412 24.68 -22.33 6.92
CA ARG A 412 24.44 -22.14 5.49
C ARG A 412 25.70 -21.71 4.73
N SER A 413 26.52 -20.82 5.29
CA SER A 413 27.77 -20.37 4.65
C SER A 413 28.78 -21.51 4.46
N ILE A 414 28.71 -22.54 5.31
CA ILE A 414 29.50 -23.77 5.22
C ILE A 414 28.70 -24.97 4.67
N GLY A 415 27.73 -24.70 3.79
CA GLY A 415 27.11 -25.73 2.96
C GLY A 415 26.14 -26.71 3.66
N PHE A 416 25.75 -26.46 4.92
CA PHE A 416 24.69 -27.27 5.53
C PHE A 416 23.33 -26.95 4.89
N ARG A 417 22.49 -27.97 4.74
CA ARG A 417 21.10 -27.85 4.26
C ARG A 417 20.13 -28.07 5.41
N PHE A 418 19.02 -27.32 5.44
CA PHE A 418 17.98 -27.53 6.45
C PHE A 418 17.08 -28.71 6.05
N ASP A 419 17.01 -29.74 6.90
CA ASP A 419 16.09 -30.86 6.77
C ASP A 419 14.81 -30.54 7.56
N ALA A 420 13.72 -30.28 6.84
CA ALA A 420 12.45 -29.92 7.44
C ALA A 420 11.77 -31.09 8.19
N ALA A 421 12.06 -32.35 7.83
CA ALA A 421 11.49 -33.51 8.49
C ALA A 421 12.18 -33.80 9.84
N ARG A 422 13.49 -33.58 9.92
CA ARG A 422 14.27 -33.67 11.17
C ARG A 422 14.32 -32.35 11.97
N ALA A 423 13.89 -31.24 11.37
CA ALA A 423 13.94 -29.88 11.91
C ALA A 423 15.37 -29.41 12.30
N CYS A 424 16.39 -29.90 11.60
CA CYS A 424 17.80 -29.64 11.89
C CYS A 424 18.60 -29.27 10.62
N TRP A 425 19.81 -28.76 10.80
CA TRP A 425 20.74 -28.52 9.69
C TRP A 425 21.62 -29.75 9.51
N ILE A 426 21.67 -30.31 8.30
CA ILE A 426 22.44 -31.52 7.98
C ILE A 426 23.54 -31.24 6.97
N ARG A 427 24.69 -31.92 7.12
CA ARG A 427 25.72 -32.06 6.08
C ARG A 427 26.41 -33.42 6.25
N PRO A 428 26.79 -34.14 5.16
CA PRO A 428 27.46 -35.43 5.30
C PRO A 428 28.76 -35.36 6.12
N VAL A 429 29.02 -36.35 6.97
CA VAL A 429 30.18 -36.41 7.86
C VAL A 429 31.49 -36.30 7.09
N GLU A 430 31.62 -37.02 5.98
CA GLU A 430 32.82 -36.99 5.13
C GLU A 430 33.10 -35.58 4.56
N GLU A 431 32.05 -34.82 4.20
CA GLU A 431 32.19 -33.43 3.76
C GLU A 431 32.61 -32.51 4.92
N VAL A 432 32.04 -32.69 6.11
CA VAL A 432 32.38 -31.89 7.29
C VAL A 432 33.82 -32.17 7.74
N LEU A 433 34.27 -33.43 7.71
CA LEU A 433 35.67 -33.79 7.98
C LEU A 433 36.63 -33.17 6.96
N THR A 434 36.28 -33.21 5.68
CA THR A 434 37.09 -32.61 4.61
C THR A 434 37.15 -31.09 4.72
N LEU A 435 36.04 -30.44 5.09
CA LEU A 435 35.97 -28.99 5.30
C LEU A 435 36.77 -28.54 6.53
N LEU A 436 36.66 -29.28 7.64
CA LEU A 436 37.33 -28.96 8.90
C LEU A 436 38.79 -29.47 8.97
N GLU A 437 39.23 -30.21 7.95
CA GLU A 437 40.55 -30.88 7.88
C GLU A 437 40.82 -31.82 9.08
N LEU A 438 39.75 -32.49 9.55
CA LEU A 438 39.77 -33.39 10.72
C LEU A 438 39.96 -34.87 10.34
N PRO A 439 40.68 -35.66 11.16
CA PRO A 439 40.92 -37.08 10.90
C PRO A 439 39.73 -37.99 11.25
N ASP A 440 38.85 -37.57 12.17
CA ASP A 440 37.72 -38.38 12.65
C ASP A 440 36.51 -37.53 13.05
N SER A 441 35.34 -38.17 13.05
CA SER A 441 34.05 -37.57 13.37
C SER A 441 33.88 -37.20 14.84
N SER A 442 34.67 -37.80 15.75
CA SER A 442 34.61 -37.49 17.18
C SER A 442 35.17 -36.10 17.52
N SER A 443 35.97 -35.54 16.61
CA SER A 443 36.59 -34.22 16.74
C SER A 443 35.70 -33.06 16.25
N ILE A 444 34.50 -33.33 15.70
CA ILE A 444 33.61 -32.29 15.15
C ILE A 444 32.88 -31.58 16.30
N THR A 445 33.13 -30.27 16.47
CA THR A 445 32.44 -29.42 17.46
C THR A 445 31.75 -28.22 16.82
N LEU A 446 30.87 -27.55 17.56
CA LEU A 446 30.14 -26.39 17.07
C LEU A 446 31.00 -25.13 16.98
N GLU A 447 32.00 -25.00 17.84
CA GLU A 447 33.00 -23.95 17.79
C GLU A 447 33.76 -24.04 16.47
N LEU A 448 34.18 -25.25 16.07
CA LEU A 448 34.87 -25.49 14.79
C LEU A 448 33.98 -25.14 13.58
N LEU A 449 32.70 -25.54 13.60
CA LEU A 449 31.75 -25.15 12.54
C LEU A 449 31.54 -23.62 12.48
N THR A 450 31.43 -22.96 13.64
CA THR A 450 31.25 -21.49 13.72
C THR A 450 32.48 -20.75 13.22
N GLU A 451 33.68 -21.18 13.62
CA GLU A 451 34.93 -20.54 13.22
C GLU A 451 35.21 -20.74 11.73
N THR A 452 34.95 -21.94 11.22
CA THR A 452 35.05 -22.26 9.79
C THR A 452 34.08 -21.40 8.96
N SER A 453 32.91 -21.08 9.50
CA SER A 453 31.98 -20.14 8.87
C SER A 453 32.51 -18.70 8.81
N LYS A 454 33.19 -18.19 9.84
CA LYS A 454 33.83 -16.87 9.77
C LYS A 454 34.90 -16.85 8.66
N ARG A 455 35.79 -17.84 8.67
CA ARG A 455 36.84 -18.02 7.65
C ARG A 455 36.28 -18.19 6.24
N ALA A 456 35.10 -18.78 6.09
CA ALA A 456 34.36 -18.86 4.83
C ALA A 456 33.87 -17.49 4.35
N VAL A 457 33.31 -16.67 5.25
CA VAL A 457 32.82 -15.31 4.95
C VAL A 457 33.99 -14.35 4.66
N GLU A 458 35.13 -14.53 5.33
CA GLU A 458 36.37 -13.78 5.11
C GLU A 458 37.11 -14.21 3.82
N GLY A 459 36.68 -15.30 3.17
CA GLY A 459 37.24 -15.80 1.92
C GLY A 459 38.55 -16.60 2.07
N GLU A 460 38.95 -16.97 3.29
CA GLU A 460 40.12 -17.83 3.52
C GLU A 460 39.90 -19.25 2.99
N ILE A 461 38.66 -19.74 3.06
CA ILE A 461 38.30 -21.06 2.56
C ILE A 461 37.87 -20.90 1.10
N ALA A 462 38.63 -21.50 0.19
CA ALA A 462 38.31 -21.51 -1.24
C ALA A 462 36.86 -22.01 -1.47
N GLN A 463 36.11 -21.31 -2.32
CA GLN A 463 34.70 -21.64 -2.60
C GLN A 463 34.50 -23.10 -3.06
N GLU A 464 35.50 -23.73 -3.65
CA GLU A 464 35.48 -25.15 -4.04
C GLU A 464 35.37 -26.12 -2.83
N LYS A 465 35.90 -25.77 -1.65
CA LYS A 465 35.71 -26.53 -0.40
C LYS A 465 34.37 -26.21 0.30
N LEU A 466 33.87 -24.99 0.12
CA LEU A 466 32.61 -24.52 0.72
C LEU A 466 31.38 -24.99 -0.05
N ALA A 467 31.50 -25.13 -1.37
CA ALA A 467 30.50 -25.74 -2.21
C ALA A 467 30.18 -27.13 -1.63
N PRO A 468 28.90 -27.44 -1.31
CA PRO A 468 28.52 -28.81 -0.96
C PRO A 468 28.91 -29.71 -2.14
N HIS A 469 29.46 -30.90 -1.87
CA HIS A 469 30.05 -31.75 -2.91
C HIS A 469 28.99 -32.17 -3.95
N LYS A 470 28.84 -31.34 -4.99
CA LYS A 470 27.68 -31.26 -5.88
C LYS A 470 26.36 -31.23 -5.10
N SER A 471 25.84 -30.02 -4.85
CA SER A 471 24.41 -29.82 -5.14
C SER A 471 24.17 -30.44 -6.51
N ALA A 472 23.41 -31.54 -6.57
CA ALA A 472 23.47 -32.43 -7.73
C ALA A 472 23.11 -31.63 -8.97
N ALA A 473 24.09 -31.50 -9.88
CA ALA A 473 24.13 -30.48 -10.93
C ALA A 473 22.75 -30.34 -11.57
N PRO A 474 22.18 -29.12 -11.68
CA PRO A 474 20.75 -28.93 -11.83
C PRO A 474 20.15 -29.88 -12.86
N SER A 475 19.32 -30.81 -12.39
CA SER A 475 18.93 -31.94 -13.23
C SER A 475 17.61 -31.63 -13.91
N LEU A 476 17.65 -31.59 -15.25
CA LEU A 476 16.47 -31.47 -16.09
C LEU A 476 15.81 -32.84 -16.22
N LYS A 477 14.49 -32.91 -16.06
CA LYS A 477 13.68 -34.10 -16.32
C LYS A 477 12.41 -33.70 -17.06
N VAL A 478 11.95 -34.56 -17.96
CA VAL A 478 10.62 -34.48 -18.55
C VAL A 478 9.70 -35.37 -17.74
N GLU A 479 8.61 -34.83 -17.21
CA GLU A 479 7.68 -35.50 -16.31
C GLU A 479 6.24 -35.28 -16.81
N GLY A 480 5.81 -36.14 -17.73
CA GLY A 480 4.59 -35.94 -18.50
C GLY A 480 4.73 -34.73 -19.43
N ASP A 481 3.74 -33.84 -19.41
CA ASP A 481 3.71 -32.63 -20.21
C ASP A 481 4.44 -31.44 -19.55
N GLU A 482 5.22 -31.68 -18.49
CA GLU A 482 6.04 -30.67 -17.83
C GLU A 482 7.55 -30.97 -17.92
N LEU A 483 8.31 -29.91 -18.14
CA LEU A 483 9.76 -29.89 -18.04
C LEU A 483 10.15 -29.40 -16.62
N ALA A 484 10.73 -30.28 -15.83
CA ALA A 484 11.10 -30.04 -14.43
C ALA A 484 12.61 -29.84 -14.26
N VAL A 485 13.00 -28.76 -13.57
CA VAL A 485 14.39 -28.50 -13.13
C VAL A 485 14.47 -28.66 -11.62
N TYR A 486 15.36 -29.55 -11.18
CA TYR A 486 15.66 -29.80 -9.77
C TYR A 486 16.99 -29.16 -9.35
N ASN A 487 17.20 -29.00 -8.03
CA ASN A 487 18.47 -28.57 -7.41
C ASN A 487 19.02 -27.21 -7.91
N CYS A 488 18.11 -26.31 -8.29
CA CYS A 488 18.40 -25.13 -9.11
C CYS A 488 18.19 -23.79 -8.38
N TYR A 489 18.32 -23.76 -7.05
CA TYR A 489 18.08 -22.56 -6.24
C TYR A 489 18.96 -21.37 -6.62
N GLU A 490 20.21 -21.60 -7.05
CA GLU A 490 21.15 -20.56 -7.50
C GLU A 490 20.70 -19.89 -8.82
N ILE A 491 19.97 -20.61 -9.66
CA ILE A 491 19.49 -20.16 -10.98
C ILE A 491 17.99 -19.83 -10.98
N ARG A 492 17.35 -19.78 -9.80
CA ARG A 492 15.90 -19.55 -9.62
C ARG A 492 15.35 -18.31 -10.34
N GLU A 493 16.16 -17.25 -10.44
CA GLU A 493 15.77 -15.99 -11.09
C GLU A 493 15.84 -16.10 -12.62
N LYS A 494 16.84 -16.83 -13.15
CA LYS A 494 16.92 -17.18 -14.57
C LYS A 494 15.77 -18.11 -14.97
N LEU A 495 15.44 -19.12 -14.15
CA LEU A 495 14.31 -20.02 -14.40
C LEU A 495 12.97 -19.28 -14.40
N ARG A 496 12.75 -18.34 -13.47
CA ARG A 496 11.56 -17.48 -13.47
C ARG A 496 11.50 -16.57 -14.69
N ALA A 497 12.62 -16.00 -15.12
CA ALA A 497 12.70 -15.21 -16.36
C ALA A 497 12.42 -16.07 -17.61
N ALA A 498 12.85 -17.33 -17.60
CA ALA A 498 12.53 -18.35 -18.60
C ALA A 498 11.13 -18.98 -18.42
N GLY A 499 10.21 -18.35 -17.68
CA GLY A 499 8.81 -18.76 -17.58
C GLY A 499 8.52 -20.01 -16.73
N PHE A 500 9.50 -20.55 -16.01
CA PHE A 500 9.26 -21.65 -15.08
C PHE A 500 8.54 -21.15 -13.81
N ARG A 501 7.62 -21.96 -13.30
CA ARG A 501 6.89 -21.76 -12.04
C ARG A 501 7.46 -22.70 -10.97
N TRP A 502 7.39 -22.32 -9.70
CA TRP A 502 7.84 -23.17 -8.60
C TRP A 502 6.73 -24.14 -8.18
N ASN A 503 6.99 -25.44 -8.29
CA ASN A 503 6.15 -26.50 -7.75
C ASN A 503 6.69 -26.91 -6.36
N SER A 504 5.94 -26.57 -5.32
CA SER A 504 6.31 -26.82 -3.92
C SER A 504 6.22 -28.29 -3.51
N GLU A 505 5.33 -29.07 -4.12
CA GLU A 505 5.13 -30.50 -3.82
C GLU A 505 6.32 -31.33 -4.31
N GLY A 506 6.80 -31.05 -5.52
CA GLY A 506 7.99 -31.68 -6.09
C GLY A 506 9.32 -31.01 -5.74
N ALA A 507 9.31 -29.90 -4.98
CA ALA A 507 10.46 -29.04 -4.70
C ALA A 507 11.30 -28.70 -5.96
N LYS A 508 10.61 -28.36 -7.06
CA LYS A 508 11.17 -28.26 -8.41
C LYS A 508 10.58 -27.07 -9.17
N TRP A 509 11.29 -26.58 -10.19
CA TRP A 509 10.77 -25.58 -11.12
C TRP A 509 10.18 -26.27 -12.34
N THR A 510 8.92 -26.03 -12.68
CA THR A 510 8.26 -26.64 -13.84
C THR A 510 7.83 -25.60 -14.87
N ARG A 511 7.86 -25.99 -16.15
CA ARG A 511 7.28 -25.26 -17.28
C ARG A 511 6.60 -26.30 -18.19
N ASN A 512 5.53 -25.94 -18.88
CA ASN A 512 4.93 -26.84 -19.85
C ASN A 512 5.96 -27.24 -20.92
N LEU A 513 6.01 -28.53 -21.26
CA LEU A 513 6.99 -29.09 -22.18
C LEU A 513 6.83 -28.54 -23.59
N GLN A 514 5.59 -28.34 -24.06
CA GLN A 514 5.30 -27.78 -25.37
C GLN A 514 5.75 -26.30 -25.44
N ASP A 515 5.50 -25.51 -24.40
CA ASP A 515 6.02 -24.13 -24.29
C ASP A 515 7.56 -24.08 -24.28
N ALA A 516 8.21 -25.08 -23.69
CA ALA A 516 9.67 -25.18 -23.65
C ALA A 516 10.25 -25.64 -25.00
N MET A 517 9.60 -26.58 -25.69
CA MET A 517 9.97 -27.06 -27.03
C MET A 517 9.72 -26.02 -28.12
N TYR A 518 8.72 -25.14 -28.00
CA TYR A 518 8.58 -24.00 -28.91
C TYR A 518 9.73 -22.98 -28.76
N ALA A 519 10.45 -22.99 -27.63
CA ALA A 519 11.61 -22.15 -27.39
C ALA A 519 12.97 -22.86 -27.60
N LEU A 520 12.98 -24.19 -27.80
CA LEU A 520 14.19 -25.02 -27.89
C LEU A 520 14.02 -26.15 -28.89
N ASP A 521 14.95 -26.25 -29.84
CA ASP A 521 14.98 -27.36 -30.78
C ASP A 521 15.11 -28.70 -30.03
N ALA A 522 14.20 -29.64 -30.33
CA ALA A 522 13.79 -30.70 -29.42
C ALA A 522 14.88 -31.74 -29.11
N SER A 523 15.93 -31.81 -29.94
CA SER A 523 17.03 -32.77 -29.84
C SER A 523 18.05 -32.44 -28.73
N ASP A 524 18.08 -31.21 -28.23
CA ASP A 524 19.27 -30.64 -27.57
C ASP A 524 18.98 -29.93 -26.22
N LEU A 525 17.95 -30.36 -25.48
CA LEU A 525 17.60 -29.79 -24.17
C LEU A 525 18.64 -30.12 -23.07
N THR A 526 19.55 -29.18 -22.82
CA THR A 526 20.42 -29.17 -21.62
C THR A 526 20.06 -27.99 -20.70
N VAL A 527 20.40 -28.08 -19.41
CA VAL A 527 20.23 -26.94 -18.49
C VAL A 527 21.07 -25.74 -18.93
N GLU A 528 22.29 -25.98 -19.42
CA GLU A 528 23.15 -24.91 -19.92
C GLU A 528 22.49 -24.18 -21.10
N LYS A 529 21.84 -24.88 -22.03
CA LYS A 529 21.06 -24.26 -23.11
C LYS A 529 19.83 -23.53 -22.57
N LEU A 530 19.07 -24.12 -21.65
CA LEU A 530 17.95 -23.45 -20.96
C LEU A 530 18.33 -22.17 -20.20
N LEU A 531 19.57 -22.09 -19.69
CA LEU A 531 20.12 -20.91 -19.02
C LEU A 531 20.82 -19.94 -19.96
N SER A 532 21.19 -20.40 -21.15
CA SER A 532 21.71 -19.59 -22.26
C SER A 532 20.58 -19.03 -23.13
N LEU A 533 19.34 -19.48 -22.92
CA LEU A 533 18.14 -18.71 -23.23
C LEU A 533 18.07 -17.45 -22.34
N GLU A 534 18.96 -16.50 -22.57
CA GLU A 534 18.62 -15.09 -22.35
C GLU A 534 17.51 -14.73 -23.34
N ALA A 535 16.27 -15.10 -23.00
CA ALA A 535 15.03 -14.89 -23.76
C ALA A 535 15.25 -14.61 -25.25
N THR A 536 15.67 -15.64 -26.00
CA THR A 536 16.15 -15.55 -27.39
C THR A 536 15.02 -15.20 -28.36
N GLY A 537 14.59 -13.94 -28.30
CA GLY A 537 13.85 -13.27 -29.35
C GLY A 537 14.77 -12.89 -30.50
N GLU A 538 15.34 -13.89 -31.21
CA GLU A 538 16.15 -13.67 -32.43
C GLU A 538 15.31 -13.14 -33.61
N GLY A 539 14.00 -12.91 -33.42
CA GLY A 539 13.17 -12.05 -34.25
C GLY A 539 13.16 -10.57 -33.85
N ARG A 540 14.02 -10.11 -32.93
CA ARG A 540 13.90 -8.78 -32.31
C ARG A 540 15.21 -8.02 -32.05
N GLU A 541 16.22 -8.17 -32.90
CA GLU A 541 17.36 -7.23 -32.96
C GLU A 541 17.02 -5.92 -33.72
N GLN A 542 15.98 -5.21 -33.25
CA GLN A 542 15.86 -3.76 -33.44
C GLN A 542 15.28 -3.12 -32.17
N GLY A 543 16.19 -2.60 -31.33
CA GLY A 543 15.85 -1.73 -30.20
C GLY A 543 15.27 -2.43 -28.97
N LYS A 544 15.60 -1.90 -27.78
CA LYS A 544 14.94 -2.26 -26.51
C LYS A 544 13.57 -1.57 -26.40
N GLU A 545 12.67 -1.87 -27.32
CA GLU A 545 11.27 -1.45 -27.20
C GLU A 545 10.49 -2.48 -26.37
N LYS A 546 10.03 -2.03 -25.20
CA LYS A 546 9.12 -2.77 -24.33
C LYS A 546 7.86 -3.11 -25.13
N ALA A 547 7.49 -4.39 -25.17
CA ALA A 547 6.41 -4.85 -26.02
C ALA A 547 5.08 -4.16 -25.67
N SER A 548 4.59 -3.32 -26.58
CA SER A 548 3.29 -2.66 -26.50
C SER A 548 2.17 -3.62 -26.10
N PRO A 549 1.12 -3.12 -25.42
CA PRO A 549 -0.05 -3.94 -25.16
C PRO A 549 -0.60 -4.49 -26.48
N HIS A 550 -0.94 -5.76 -26.47
CA HIS A 550 -1.45 -6.48 -27.64
C HIS A 550 -2.60 -7.39 -27.21
N LEU A 551 -3.41 -7.74 -28.19
CA LEU A 551 -4.64 -8.51 -28.03
C LEU A 551 -4.49 -9.85 -28.74
N SER A 552 -5.02 -10.90 -28.14
CA SER A 552 -5.18 -12.22 -28.75
C SER A 552 -6.58 -12.75 -28.48
N VAL A 553 -7.14 -13.53 -29.40
CA VAL A 553 -8.41 -14.23 -29.19
C VAL A 553 -8.09 -15.72 -29.06
N VAL A 554 -8.44 -16.32 -27.92
CA VAL A 554 -8.09 -17.70 -27.57
C VAL A 554 -9.28 -18.34 -26.86
N ASP A 555 -9.71 -19.51 -27.33
CA ASP A 555 -10.78 -20.34 -26.72
C ASP A 555 -12.09 -19.59 -26.41
N GLY A 556 -12.47 -18.64 -27.26
CA GLY A 556 -13.67 -17.82 -27.05
C GLY A 556 -13.53 -16.71 -26.00
N GLU A 557 -12.30 -16.35 -25.62
CA GLU A 557 -11.97 -15.16 -24.84
C GLU A 557 -11.01 -14.22 -25.59
N VAL A 558 -11.21 -12.92 -25.40
CA VAL A 558 -10.30 -11.86 -25.82
C VAL A 558 -9.36 -11.55 -24.66
N LEU A 559 -8.06 -11.74 -24.89
CA LEU A 559 -6.99 -11.57 -23.92
C LEU A 559 -6.13 -10.36 -24.26
N VAL A 560 -5.93 -9.45 -23.32
CA VAL A 560 -5.05 -8.26 -23.49
C VAL A 560 -3.85 -8.36 -22.55
N PHE A 561 -2.67 -8.44 -23.17
CA PHE A 561 -1.36 -8.59 -22.53
C PHE A 561 -0.69 -7.21 -22.31
N ASN A 562 0.30 -7.15 -21.41
CA ASN A 562 1.19 -5.99 -21.18
C ASN A 562 0.50 -4.64 -20.86
N SER A 563 -0.77 -4.66 -20.46
CA SER A 563 -1.61 -3.50 -20.13
C SER A 563 -1.09 -2.55 -19.03
N TYR A 564 -0.10 -2.98 -18.25
CA TYR A 564 0.42 -2.26 -17.07
C TYR A 564 1.57 -1.28 -17.39
N GLU A 565 2.18 -1.30 -18.58
CA GLU A 565 3.41 -0.55 -18.86
C GLU A 565 3.23 0.77 -19.65
N VAL A 566 2.01 1.19 -19.97
CA VAL A 566 1.71 2.32 -20.89
C VAL A 566 1.91 3.72 -20.26
N SER A 567 2.89 3.87 -19.36
CA SER A 567 3.18 5.14 -18.66
C SER A 567 4.11 6.08 -19.42
N ARG A 568 4.53 5.75 -20.66
CA ARG A 568 5.53 6.51 -21.45
C ARG A 568 5.33 6.44 -22.98
N ALA A 569 4.13 6.76 -23.48
CA ALA A 569 3.93 7.00 -24.92
C ALA A 569 4.14 8.51 -25.25
N PRO A 570 5.06 8.90 -26.16
CA PRO A 570 5.45 10.30 -26.33
C PRO A 570 4.62 11.13 -27.33
N LEU A 571 3.45 10.67 -27.78
CA LEU A 571 2.75 11.23 -28.96
C LEU A 571 1.26 11.58 -28.79
N LEU A 572 0.74 11.72 -27.56
CA LEU A 572 -0.63 12.18 -27.32
C LEU A 572 -0.68 13.49 -26.50
N PRO A 573 -1.58 14.43 -26.83
CA PRO A 573 -1.64 15.74 -26.17
C PRO A 573 -2.13 15.63 -24.71
N PRO A 574 -1.64 16.49 -23.78
CA PRO A 574 -1.88 16.32 -22.33
C PRO A 574 -3.32 16.58 -21.84
N SER A 575 -4.26 16.91 -22.73
CA SER A 575 -5.59 17.43 -22.38
C SER A 575 -6.66 16.36 -22.12
N GLN A 576 -6.39 15.09 -22.41
CA GLN A 576 -7.23 13.96 -21.98
C GLN A 576 -6.51 13.19 -20.87
N GLY A 577 -7.17 13.04 -19.73
CA GLY A 577 -6.62 12.31 -18.59
C GLY A 577 -6.25 10.88 -18.97
N LEU A 578 -4.96 10.55 -18.80
CA LEU A 578 -4.40 9.22 -19.05
C LEU A 578 -4.92 8.21 -18.01
N LEU A 579 -6.19 7.81 -18.15
CA LEU A 579 -6.67 6.51 -17.70
C LEU A 579 -5.73 5.47 -18.28
N GLN A 580 -4.99 4.77 -17.42
CA GLN A 580 -4.05 3.75 -17.86
C GLN A 580 -4.83 2.67 -18.61
N VAL A 581 -4.21 1.97 -19.56
CA VAL A 581 -4.90 0.97 -20.39
C VAL A 581 -5.65 -0.06 -19.52
N LYS A 582 -5.09 -0.46 -18.38
CA LYS A 582 -5.74 -1.30 -17.36
C LYS A 582 -7.11 -0.76 -16.86
N ASP A 583 -7.24 0.56 -16.71
CA ASP A 583 -8.41 1.22 -16.12
C ASP A 583 -9.50 1.38 -17.18
N LYS A 584 -9.13 1.68 -18.43
CA LYS A 584 -10.04 1.57 -19.58
C LYS A 584 -10.56 0.14 -19.75
N LEU A 585 -9.67 -0.86 -19.80
CA LEU A 585 -10.03 -2.28 -19.93
C LEU A 585 -11.00 -2.72 -18.82
N ARG A 586 -10.71 -2.36 -17.57
CA ARG A 586 -11.59 -2.62 -16.43
C ARG A 586 -12.96 -1.94 -16.56
N ALA A 587 -12.98 -0.68 -17.02
CA ALA A 587 -14.22 0.07 -17.17
C ALA A 587 -15.10 -0.47 -18.31
N ILE A 588 -14.50 -1.04 -19.36
CA ILE A 588 -15.19 -1.81 -20.41
C ILE A 588 -15.30 -3.31 -20.06
N GLY A 589 -15.37 -3.64 -18.77
CA GLY A 589 -15.77 -4.97 -18.28
C GLY A 589 -14.76 -6.12 -18.43
N PHE A 590 -13.52 -5.87 -18.85
CA PHE A 590 -12.48 -6.91 -18.82
C PHE A 590 -12.08 -7.23 -17.37
N ARG A 591 -11.80 -8.50 -17.11
CA ARG A 591 -11.42 -9.03 -15.79
C ARG A 591 -9.94 -9.41 -15.80
N TRP A 592 -9.24 -9.21 -14.69
CA TRP A 592 -7.86 -9.65 -14.57
C TRP A 592 -7.79 -11.14 -14.23
N ASP A 593 -7.19 -11.93 -15.12
CA ASP A 593 -6.85 -13.33 -14.87
C ASP A 593 -5.42 -13.40 -14.32
N SER A 594 -5.31 -13.74 -13.04
CA SER A 594 -4.03 -13.88 -12.33
C SER A 594 -3.24 -15.15 -12.68
N SER A 595 -3.90 -16.18 -13.23
CA SER A 595 -3.26 -17.44 -13.63
C SER A 595 -2.46 -17.30 -14.94
N ARG A 596 -3.02 -16.50 -15.87
CA ARG A 596 -2.45 -16.16 -17.18
C ARG A 596 -1.71 -14.82 -17.19
N GLY A 597 -2.01 -13.91 -16.26
CA GLY A 597 -1.39 -12.58 -16.20
C GLY A 597 -1.91 -11.62 -17.28
N VAL A 598 -3.21 -11.68 -17.58
CA VAL A 598 -3.85 -10.95 -18.69
C VAL A 598 -5.20 -10.36 -18.27
N TRP A 599 -5.70 -9.38 -19.03
CA TRP A 599 -7.11 -9.00 -18.96
C TRP A 599 -7.92 -9.87 -19.93
N SER A 600 -8.92 -10.61 -19.45
CA SER A 600 -9.82 -11.41 -20.27
C SER A 600 -11.25 -10.87 -20.28
N ARG A 601 -11.95 -11.03 -21.41
CA ARG A 601 -13.40 -10.89 -21.55
C ARG A 601 -13.88 -11.92 -22.60
N PRO A 602 -15.07 -12.55 -22.47
CA PRO A 602 -15.58 -13.44 -23.50
C PRO A 602 -15.66 -12.75 -24.87
N THR A 603 -15.37 -13.49 -25.94
CA THR A 603 -15.34 -12.95 -27.30
C THR A 603 -16.71 -12.46 -27.73
N VAL A 604 -17.79 -13.20 -27.44
CA VAL A 604 -19.18 -12.79 -27.75
C VAL A 604 -19.53 -11.44 -27.10
N ASP A 605 -19.21 -11.27 -25.82
CA ASP A 605 -19.42 -10.02 -25.09
C ASP A 605 -18.59 -8.87 -25.67
N THR A 606 -17.38 -9.17 -26.13
CA THR A 606 -16.44 -8.18 -26.69
C THR A 606 -16.83 -7.77 -28.11
N MET A 607 -17.36 -8.69 -28.90
CA MET A 607 -17.93 -8.44 -30.22
C MET A 607 -19.17 -7.55 -30.11
N SER A 608 -20.05 -7.87 -29.15
CA SER A 608 -21.25 -7.08 -28.85
C SER A 608 -20.89 -5.67 -28.35
N LEU A 609 -19.90 -5.55 -27.45
CA LEU A 609 -19.33 -4.28 -27.00
C LEU A 609 -18.84 -3.41 -28.17
N LEU A 610 -18.14 -4.00 -29.13
CA LEU A 610 -17.54 -3.29 -30.26
C LEU A 610 -18.49 -3.10 -31.45
N GLY A 611 -19.69 -3.69 -31.41
CA GLY A 611 -20.62 -3.70 -32.55
C GLY A 611 -20.07 -4.44 -33.77
N VAL A 612 -19.21 -5.46 -33.58
CA VAL A 612 -18.61 -6.24 -34.68
C VAL A 612 -19.18 -7.66 -34.74
N THR A 613 -19.30 -8.20 -35.96
CA THR A 613 -19.87 -9.54 -36.20
C THR A 613 -18.83 -10.63 -36.46
N GLU A 614 -17.55 -10.27 -36.58
CA GLU A 614 -16.44 -11.18 -36.88
C GLU A 614 -15.32 -10.99 -35.84
N GLU A 615 -14.71 -12.10 -35.38
CA GLU A 615 -13.66 -12.06 -34.35
C GLU A 615 -12.40 -11.33 -34.83
N GLU A 616 -12.04 -11.47 -36.11
CA GLU A 616 -10.93 -10.78 -36.76
C GLU A 616 -11.07 -9.25 -36.73
N ALA A 617 -12.29 -8.74 -36.57
CA ALA A 617 -12.55 -7.30 -36.47
C ALA A 617 -12.26 -6.71 -35.08
N ILE A 618 -11.94 -7.53 -34.07
CA ILE A 618 -11.59 -7.09 -32.72
C ILE A 618 -10.14 -6.57 -32.72
N SER A 619 -9.94 -5.28 -32.46
CA SER A 619 -8.60 -4.69 -32.29
C SER A 619 -8.49 -3.93 -30.98
N LEU A 620 -7.26 -3.81 -30.47
CA LEU A 620 -6.98 -3.07 -29.24
C LEU A 620 -7.37 -1.58 -29.37
N ASP A 621 -7.17 -0.97 -30.54
CA ASP A 621 -7.57 0.42 -30.77
C ASP A 621 -9.09 0.60 -30.69
N LYS A 622 -9.87 -0.33 -31.24
CA LYS A 622 -11.33 -0.31 -31.12
C LYS A 622 -11.77 -0.44 -29.66
N LEU A 623 -11.14 -1.34 -28.88
CA LEU A 623 -11.40 -1.44 -27.43
C LEU A 623 -11.06 -0.16 -26.67
N LEU A 624 -9.93 0.46 -26.96
CA LEU A 624 -9.50 1.69 -26.28
C LEU A 624 -10.26 2.94 -26.75
N ALA A 625 -10.95 2.86 -27.89
CA ALA A 625 -11.85 3.88 -28.41
C ALA A 625 -13.29 3.79 -27.86
N VAL A 626 -13.68 2.66 -27.24
CA VAL A 626 -14.94 2.60 -26.48
C VAL A 626 -14.89 3.63 -25.35
N ASP A 627 -15.82 4.57 -25.35
CA ASP A 627 -16.00 5.50 -24.24
C ASP A 627 -16.61 4.74 -23.05
N PRO A 628 -15.91 4.64 -21.90
CA PRO A 628 -16.48 3.99 -20.72
C PRO A 628 -17.79 4.62 -20.24
N LEU A 629 -18.03 5.89 -20.55
CA LEU A 629 -19.25 6.61 -20.18
C LEU A 629 -20.47 6.13 -20.99
N SER A 630 -20.30 5.71 -22.25
CA SER A 630 -21.40 5.13 -23.03
C SER A 630 -21.78 3.73 -22.54
N GLN A 631 -20.83 3.00 -21.93
CA GLN A 631 -21.08 1.76 -21.19
C GLN A 631 -21.61 1.99 -19.76
N GLN A 632 -21.36 3.13 -19.10
CA GLN A 632 -21.88 3.38 -17.75
C GLN A 632 -23.42 3.52 -17.70
N ALA A 633 -24.07 3.83 -18.82
CA ALA A 633 -25.52 3.74 -18.96
C ALA A 633 -26.05 2.29 -18.85
N GLU A 634 -25.18 1.30 -19.13
CA GLU A 634 -25.41 -0.14 -18.96
C GLU A 634 -24.44 -0.75 -17.93
N GLN A 635 -24.16 -0.04 -16.83
CA GLN A 635 -23.85 -0.76 -15.60
C GLN A 635 -25.08 -1.60 -15.27
N ALA A 636 -25.03 -2.89 -15.62
CA ALA A 636 -26.11 -3.84 -15.44
C ALA A 636 -26.65 -3.68 -14.01
N GLN A 637 -27.88 -3.19 -13.90
CA GLN A 637 -28.48 -2.90 -12.59
C GLN A 637 -28.40 -4.16 -11.74
N PRO A 638 -28.04 -4.06 -10.45
CA PRO A 638 -27.87 -5.22 -9.60
C PRO A 638 -29.11 -6.12 -9.64
N THR A 639 -28.95 -7.32 -10.20
CA THR A 639 -30.03 -8.30 -10.34
C THR A 639 -30.02 -9.22 -9.13
N VAL A 640 -31.22 -9.47 -8.60
CA VAL A 640 -31.44 -10.41 -7.50
C VAL A 640 -32.04 -11.68 -8.09
N GLU A 641 -31.39 -12.80 -7.87
CA GLU A 641 -31.84 -14.13 -8.27
C GLU A 641 -31.98 -15.01 -7.02
N VAL A 642 -33.04 -15.83 -6.96
CA VAL A 642 -33.25 -16.78 -5.86
C VAL A 642 -33.03 -18.18 -6.39
N VAL A 643 -31.97 -18.84 -5.91
CA VAL A 643 -31.54 -20.17 -6.39
C VAL A 643 -31.18 -21.03 -5.18
N ASN A 644 -31.75 -22.23 -5.10
CA ASN A 644 -31.44 -23.23 -4.06
C ASN A 644 -31.53 -22.70 -2.61
N GLU A 645 -32.60 -21.97 -2.27
CA GLU A 645 -32.80 -21.34 -0.95
C GLU A 645 -31.79 -20.23 -0.59
N GLU A 646 -31.00 -19.76 -1.56
CA GLU A 646 -30.08 -18.64 -1.44
C GLU A 646 -30.52 -17.45 -2.31
N VAL A 647 -30.34 -16.23 -1.80
CA VAL A 647 -30.50 -14.98 -2.53
C VAL A 647 -29.13 -14.57 -3.05
N LEU A 648 -28.99 -14.54 -4.39
CA LEU A 648 -27.78 -14.12 -5.08
C LEU A 648 -28.01 -12.72 -5.66
N VAL A 649 -27.15 -11.77 -5.29
CA VAL A 649 -27.13 -10.44 -5.88
C VAL A 649 -25.93 -10.32 -6.82
N LEU A 650 -26.22 -10.27 -8.11
CA LEU A 650 -25.26 -10.17 -9.20
C LEU A 650 -25.03 -8.69 -9.58
N ASN A 651 -23.89 -8.40 -10.21
CA ASN A 651 -23.50 -7.07 -10.71
C ASN A 651 -23.49 -5.92 -9.68
N SER A 652 -23.58 -6.25 -8.38
CA SER A 652 -23.80 -5.31 -7.27
C SER A 652 -22.55 -4.62 -6.72
N TYR A 653 -21.55 -4.35 -7.56
CA TYR A 653 -20.36 -3.60 -7.14
C TYR A 653 -20.68 -2.18 -6.64
N SER A 654 -21.75 -1.56 -7.17
CA SER A 654 -22.28 -0.26 -6.71
C SER A 654 -23.04 -0.32 -5.39
N ALA A 655 -23.46 -1.51 -4.95
CA ALA A 655 -24.22 -1.77 -3.72
C ALA A 655 -23.42 -2.61 -2.70
N LYS A 656 -22.10 -2.70 -2.87
CA LYS A 656 -21.22 -3.62 -2.13
C LYS A 656 -21.22 -3.38 -0.62
N GLU A 657 -21.17 -2.12 -0.20
CA GLU A 657 -21.07 -1.77 1.22
C GLU A 657 -22.46 -1.79 1.89
N GLU A 658 -23.53 -1.68 1.11
CA GLU A 658 -24.92 -1.91 1.53
C GLU A 658 -25.15 -3.41 1.77
N LEU A 659 -24.78 -4.27 0.83
CA LEU A 659 -24.93 -5.73 0.96
C LEU A 659 -24.09 -6.32 2.09
N LYS A 660 -22.88 -5.79 2.32
CA LYS A 660 -22.08 -6.11 3.52
C LYS A 660 -22.78 -5.71 4.83
N SER A 661 -23.45 -4.54 4.88
CA SER A 661 -24.19 -4.12 6.08
C SER A 661 -25.43 -4.98 6.35
N LEU A 662 -25.88 -5.75 5.35
CA LEU A 662 -26.88 -6.81 5.48
C LEU A 662 -26.24 -8.20 5.69
N GLU A 663 -24.94 -8.27 5.96
CA GLU A 663 -24.14 -9.49 6.15
C GLU A 663 -24.25 -10.50 4.99
N PHE A 664 -24.41 -10.04 3.75
CA PHE A 664 -24.19 -10.93 2.59
C PHE A 664 -22.70 -11.26 2.50
N HIS A 665 -22.39 -12.50 2.13
CA HIS A 665 -21.01 -12.95 1.87
C HIS A 665 -20.76 -13.05 0.37
N PHE A 666 -19.54 -12.75 -0.09
CA PHE A 666 -19.22 -12.80 -1.52
C PHE A 666 -18.73 -14.19 -1.92
N ASP A 667 -19.55 -14.91 -2.68
CA ASP A 667 -19.18 -16.17 -3.32
C ASP A 667 -18.33 -15.87 -4.56
N SER A 668 -17.07 -16.29 -4.53
CA SER A 668 -16.10 -16.06 -5.61
C SER A 668 -16.28 -16.97 -6.83
N GLU A 669 -16.90 -18.14 -6.66
CA GLU A 669 -17.20 -19.09 -7.73
C GLU A 669 -18.42 -18.61 -8.52
N ARG A 670 -19.51 -18.28 -7.82
CA ARG A 670 -20.74 -17.75 -8.43
C ARG A 670 -20.66 -16.25 -8.76
N ARG A 671 -19.64 -15.55 -8.23
CA ARG A 671 -19.38 -14.11 -8.43
C ARG A 671 -20.56 -13.23 -7.98
N ALA A 672 -21.22 -13.63 -6.90
CA ALA A 672 -22.43 -13.03 -6.37
C ALA A 672 -22.27 -12.72 -4.87
N TRP A 673 -23.05 -11.77 -4.38
CA TRP A 673 -23.29 -11.63 -2.95
C TRP A 673 -24.43 -12.58 -2.56
N VAL A 674 -24.17 -13.47 -1.61
CA VAL A 674 -25.06 -14.57 -1.24
C VAL A 674 -25.52 -14.40 0.22
N LYS A 675 -26.81 -14.68 0.48
CA LYS A 675 -27.37 -14.85 1.83
C LYS A 675 -28.55 -15.82 1.80
N SER A 676 -28.88 -16.48 2.90
CA SER A 676 -30.02 -17.41 2.95
C SER A 676 -31.35 -16.68 2.70
N VAL A 677 -32.24 -17.29 1.91
CA VAL A 677 -33.62 -16.78 1.70
C VAL A 677 -34.36 -16.64 3.02
N VAL A 678 -34.12 -17.53 3.99
CA VAL A 678 -34.76 -17.46 5.31
C VAL A 678 -34.34 -16.21 6.07
N GLU A 679 -33.04 -15.92 6.08
CA GLU A 679 -32.47 -14.74 6.73
C GLU A 679 -32.92 -13.44 6.04
N VAL A 680 -32.91 -13.41 4.70
CA VAL A 680 -33.35 -12.25 3.92
C VAL A 680 -34.85 -12.00 4.11
N LYS A 681 -35.69 -13.04 4.15
CA LYS A 681 -37.12 -12.91 4.49
C LYS A 681 -37.33 -12.37 5.90
N GLN A 682 -36.62 -12.91 6.89
CA GLN A 682 -36.72 -12.49 8.29
C GLN A 682 -36.30 -11.03 8.46
N MET A 683 -35.21 -10.62 7.80
CA MET A 683 -34.69 -9.25 7.79
C MET A 683 -35.66 -8.27 7.11
N LEU A 684 -36.19 -8.62 5.94
CA LEU A 684 -37.12 -7.75 5.19
C LEU A 684 -38.57 -7.80 5.70
N GLY A 685 -38.92 -8.74 6.58
CA GLY A 685 -40.29 -8.96 7.06
C GLY A 685 -41.22 -9.51 5.97
N LEU A 686 -40.71 -10.35 5.07
CA LEU A 686 -41.45 -10.89 3.92
C LEU A 686 -41.88 -12.35 4.15
N GLU A 687 -43.15 -12.65 3.89
CA GLU A 687 -43.67 -14.01 3.93
C GLU A 687 -43.30 -14.79 2.65
N ASP A 688 -43.43 -14.16 1.48
CA ASP A 688 -43.18 -14.77 0.17
C ASP A 688 -41.78 -14.50 -0.39
N GLN A 689 -41.25 -15.45 -1.16
CA GLN A 689 -39.90 -15.36 -1.74
C GLN A 689 -39.85 -14.54 -3.03
N MET A 690 -40.99 -14.40 -3.72
CA MET A 690 -41.11 -13.63 -4.96
C MET A 690 -41.02 -12.11 -4.71
N ASP A 691 -41.16 -11.70 -3.45
CA ASP A 691 -41.08 -10.30 -3.02
C ASP A 691 -39.66 -9.81 -2.75
N ILE A 692 -38.63 -10.65 -2.85
CA ILE A 692 -37.25 -10.23 -2.60
C ILE A 692 -36.73 -9.47 -3.83
N ASP A 693 -36.64 -8.14 -3.70
CA ASP A 693 -36.09 -7.26 -4.74
C ASP A 693 -34.95 -6.37 -4.21
N MET A 694 -34.16 -5.82 -5.14
CA MET A 694 -32.98 -5.03 -4.81
C MET A 694 -33.31 -3.72 -4.09
N ASN A 695 -34.47 -3.12 -4.36
CA ASN A 695 -34.86 -1.85 -3.74
C ASN A 695 -35.22 -2.06 -2.27
N LYS A 696 -35.88 -3.18 -1.93
CA LYS A 696 -36.17 -3.57 -0.53
C LYS A 696 -34.90 -3.86 0.26
N LEU A 697 -33.92 -4.54 -0.35
CA LEU A 697 -32.59 -4.73 0.26
C LEU A 697 -31.90 -3.40 0.54
N LEU A 698 -31.80 -2.52 -0.45
CA LEU A 698 -31.15 -1.21 -0.31
C LEU A 698 -31.86 -0.31 0.73
N ALA A 699 -33.20 -0.27 0.72
CA ALA A 699 -33.97 0.48 1.71
C ALA A 699 -33.79 -0.05 3.15
N HIS A 700 -33.62 -1.37 3.32
CA HIS A 700 -33.30 -1.94 4.63
C HIS A 700 -31.88 -1.57 5.09
N ALA A 701 -30.89 -1.58 4.20
CA ALA A 701 -29.52 -1.14 4.51
C ALA A 701 -29.46 0.35 4.90
N GLU A 702 -30.22 1.21 4.21
CA GLU A 702 -30.34 2.63 4.56
C GLU A 702 -31.04 2.84 5.92
N LYS A 703 -32.04 2.02 6.24
CA LYS A 703 -32.69 2.02 7.57
C LYS A 703 -31.71 1.66 8.68
N LEU A 704 -30.92 0.60 8.53
CA LEU A 704 -29.91 0.21 9.52
C LEU A 704 -28.85 1.29 9.70
N ARG A 705 -28.37 1.91 8.61
CA ARG A 705 -27.44 3.06 8.68
C ARG A 705 -28.04 4.29 9.36
N SER A 706 -29.35 4.48 9.27
CA SER A 706 -30.04 5.57 9.97
C SER A 706 -30.16 5.29 11.47
N GLN A 707 -30.51 4.05 11.84
CA GLN A 707 -30.59 3.61 13.23
C GLN A 707 -29.23 3.65 13.95
N ALA A 708 -28.14 3.29 13.26
CA ALA A 708 -26.79 3.41 13.82
C ALA A 708 -26.45 4.87 14.20
N LYS A 709 -26.78 5.84 13.33
CA LYS A 709 -26.55 7.28 13.58
C LYS A 709 -27.43 7.86 14.68
N GLU A 710 -28.66 7.38 14.81
CA GLU A 710 -29.54 7.76 15.93
C GLU A 710 -29.00 7.23 17.26
N GLY A 711 -28.36 6.05 17.27
CA GLY A 711 -27.63 5.53 18.43
C GLY A 711 -26.41 6.38 18.80
N GLU A 712 -25.53 6.67 17.83
CA GLU A 712 -24.34 7.52 18.03
C GLU A 712 -24.72 8.89 18.62
N GLN A 713 -25.79 9.53 18.13
CA GLN A 713 -26.25 10.83 18.65
C GLN A 713 -26.85 10.79 20.07
N LEU A 714 -27.35 9.63 20.51
CA LEU A 714 -27.81 9.45 21.89
C LEU A 714 -26.64 9.26 22.84
N GLU A 715 -25.63 8.46 22.46
CA GLU A 715 -24.42 8.24 23.25
C GLU A 715 -23.57 9.52 23.40
N GLU A 716 -23.42 10.31 22.32
CA GLU A 716 -22.80 11.65 22.40
C GLU A 716 -23.57 12.60 23.33
N GLY A 717 -24.91 12.51 23.34
CA GLY A 717 -25.76 13.32 24.21
C GLY A 717 -25.66 12.96 25.69
N GLU A 718 -25.61 11.67 26.02
CA GLU A 718 -25.46 11.19 27.40
C GLU A 718 -24.05 11.52 27.95
N HIS A 719 -22.99 11.34 27.16
CA HIS A 719 -21.63 11.70 27.58
C HIS A 719 -21.46 13.22 27.80
N ALA A 720 -22.04 14.06 26.95
CA ALA A 720 -22.02 15.51 27.18
C ALA A 720 -22.72 15.89 28.51
N GLN A 721 -23.81 15.19 28.86
CA GLN A 721 -24.59 15.46 30.07
C GLN A 721 -23.94 14.92 31.36
N GLU A 722 -23.11 13.87 31.27
CA GLU A 722 -22.23 13.45 32.38
C GLU A 722 -21.05 14.40 32.58
N GLN A 723 -20.47 14.93 31.50
CA GLN A 723 -19.34 15.85 31.56
C GLN A 723 -19.72 17.20 32.20
N GLU A 724 -20.90 17.73 31.86
CA GLU A 724 -21.46 18.96 32.46
C GLU A 724 -21.74 18.78 33.98
N GLN A 725 -22.04 17.56 34.44
CA GLN A 725 -22.23 17.26 35.87
C GLN A 725 -20.92 17.14 36.67
N MET A 726 -19.77 16.93 36.02
CA MET A 726 -18.48 16.92 36.72
C MET A 726 -17.92 18.34 36.92
N GLU A 727 -18.16 19.28 36.00
CA GLU A 727 -17.60 20.64 36.10
C GLU A 727 -18.25 21.50 37.21
N GLU A 728 -19.49 21.24 37.63
CA GLU A 728 -20.11 21.94 38.77
C GLU A 728 -19.55 21.53 40.14
N GLY A 729 -18.65 20.53 40.21
CA GLY A 729 -18.14 19.96 41.46
C GLY A 729 -16.98 20.71 42.15
N GLU A 730 -16.10 21.39 41.40
CA GLU A 730 -14.80 21.89 41.91
C GLU A 730 -14.77 23.38 42.29
N GLY A 731 -15.77 23.85 43.05
CA GLY A 731 -15.90 25.24 43.50
C GLY A 731 -15.58 25.51 44.99
N GLY A 732 -14.45 25.01 45.52
CA GLY A 732 -14.30 24.80 46.98
C GLY A 732 -12.98 25.17 47.70
N GLY A 733 -12.58 26.45 47.71
CA GLY A 733 -11.88 27.12 48.83
C GLY A 733 -10.62 26.49 49.47
N GLY A 734 -9.43 27.00 49.14
CA GLY A 734 -8.16 26.61 49.79
C GLY A 734 -7.98 27.14 51.24
N ALA A 735 -7.46 26.28 52.12
CA ALA A 735 -6.98 26.64 53.46
C ALA A 735 -5.71 25.85 53.85
N LYS A 736 -4.88 26.43 54.73
CA LYS A 736 -3.54 25.93 55.13
C LYS A 736 -3.59 24.73 56.10
N PRO A 737 -2.48 23.96 56.23
CA PRO A 737 -2.46 22.71 56.99
C PRO A 737 -2.27 22.92 58.50
N ALA A 738 -2.75 21.96 59.28
CA ALA A 738 -2.43 21.78 60.70
C ALA A 738 -2.36 20.28 61.04
N ASP A 739 -1.42 19.90 61.90
CA ASP A 739 -1.22 18.52 62.35
C ASP A 739 -2.45 17.93 63.06
N ARG A 740 -2.76 16.65 62.78
CA ARG A 740 -2.63 15.53 63.74
C ARG A 740 -3.22 14.23 63.20
N SER A 741 -2.49 13.13 63.40
CA SER A 741 -3.01 11.76 63.26
C SER A 741 -4.17 11.49 64.22
N PRO A 742 -5.05 10.53 63.88
CA PRO A 742 -4.97 9.27 64.63
C PRO A 742 -4.90 8.04 63.71
N SER A 743 -4.32 6.96 64.24
CA SER A 743 -4.23 5.65 63.59
C SER A 743 -5.61 4.99 63.42
N PRO A 744 -5.86 4.23 62.33
CA PRO A 744 -6.98 3.31 62.26
C PRO A 744 -6.72 2.02 63.06
N ASP A 745 -7.78 1.45 63.60
CA ASP A 745 -7.72 0.28 64.49
C ASP A 745 -7.34 -1.03 63.79
N VAL A 746 -6.69 -1.92 64.57
CA VAL A 746 -6.39 -3.29 64.18
C VAL A 746 -7.67 -4.13 64.21
N VAL A 747 -8.12 -4.61 63.06
CA VAL A 747 -9.23 -5.58 62.98
C VAL A 747 -8.68 -6.98 63.28
N ASP A 748 -9.10 -7.53 64.42
CA ASP A 748 -8.78 -8.88 64.88
C ASP A 748 -9.59 -9.92 64.11
N HIS A 749 -8.94 -10.67 63.22
CA HIS A 749 -9.53 -11.81 62.52
C HIS A 749 -9.23 -13.13 63.26
N THR A 750 -9.83 -13.29 64.44
CA THR A 750 -9.91 -14.59 65.12
C THR A 750 -10.83 -15.55 64.32
N PRO A 751 -10.34 -16.73 63.86
CA PRO A 751 -11.16 -17.67 63.10
C PRO A 751 -12.18 -18.41 63.99
N GLY A 752 -13.46 -18.37 63.57
CA GLY A 752 -14.55 -19.09 64.24
C GLY A 752 -14.52 -20.62 64.00
N PRO A 753 -15.17 -21.42 64.88
CA PRO A 753 -15.04 -22.87 64.87
C PRO A 753 -15.80 -23.56 63.73
N LEU A 754 -15.22 -24.66 63.25
CA LEU A 754 -15.77 -25.53 62.20
C LEU A 754 -17.10 -26.19 62.62
N PRO A 755 -18.07 -26.36 61.70
CA PRO A 755 -19.27 -27.16 61.95
C PRO A 755 -18.94 -28.67 61.99
N PRO A 756 -19.70 -29.49 62.73
CA PRO A 756 -19.40 -30.90 62.93
C PRO A 756 -19.70 -31.76 61.71
N LEU A 757 -18.77 -32.67 61.40
CA LEU A 757 -18.98 -33.74 60.42
C LEU A 757 -20.06 -34.72 60.92
N LEU A 758 -21.12 -34.89 60.13
CA LEU A 758 -22.05 -36.00 60.29
C LEU A 758 -21.44 -37.26 59.67
N THR A 759 -21.21 -38.28 60.49
CA THR A 759 -21.07 -39.66 60.05
C THR A 759 -22.45 -40.21 59.70
N ASP A 760 -22.60 -40.84 58.53
CA ASP A 760 -22.93 -42.28 58.44
C ASP A 760 -23.23 -42.75 57.01
N SER A 761 -22.74 -43.96 56.70
CA SER A 761 -23.21 -44.96 55.72
C SER A 761 -24.08 -44.53 54.53
N TYR A 762 -23.61 -44.78 53.30
CA TYR A 762 -23.73 -46.11 52.66
C TYR A 762 -22.79 -46.28 51.46
#